data_AF-A0A9E2AB05-F1
#
_entry.id   AF-A0A9E2AB05-F1
#
_cell.length_a   1.000
_cell.length_b   1.000
_cell.length_c   1.000
_cell.angle_alpha   90.00
_cell.angle_beta   90.00
_cell.angle_gamma   90.00
#
_symmetry.space_group_name_H-M   'P 1'
#
loop_
_entity.id
_entity.type
_entity.pdbx_description
1 polymer ?
#
loop_
_entity_poly.entity_id
_entity_poly.type
_entity_poly.pdbx_seq_one_letter_code
_entity_poly.pdbx_strand_id
1 'polypeptide(L)'
;MINLTNSTLSGNSAGRNGGGISVENTTNLLNVTITNNSASNAGGGVRVQSGLFNVKNTIVAGNPTGGNCSNALFSQGYNLEDTNTCSFNQTGDQVNASPLLGPLQDNGGLTHTHALLTGSDAIDGGTNTGAPATDQRGVARPIDGDGDSTATVDVGAFEASPSPAVPGAIWRQSGQNIPLYSGWDGSSFTGTQSSQVVGEWRIIQGAEAPTRDEAIVLGVDAASGNVTGEMWDGSSWAALPINPLGNMSQTFWWGFDVAYEPVSGDAVVVSTDGGNLRFWVWNGSTWTGPTNLTLPVGGTPRHLQLAAHPYQDELVLIVSNSNSQDYAFVWDGASWGNSIVLDNGGGGDRTDINVAYEQQSGTAMVVFGKGTDDVYYRRWTGAGWSSESMLSGIGFDYARWLTVGADPSSNSIALGVNTNDSDVWLAVWDGSAWIDQTTVTTGSTGVTEPAVAVAFEGLSGRALATYGEPTNTPRYRTWTSGSGWSAEASTPGIGAQPNSQMLYPEPGADGIMLAVNDDSNDIHYLYWNGSAWGPDNELETNSGDDKNQPFLFLWEGVAGSPPGCTDADSDGLCDLEEDANTDLDNNPATNPGPDTDGDTTPNYLDADDDGDGTPTASEGADPNADGDPRDARDADRDGEPDYLDAPTSAADGTVATEQKISDTQGGLTATLTTNDHFGRSVASIGDVDGDGIADLAVGAPFDDDGGSDRGAVYVLFLNANGTVKSEQKISDTAGGLATPLANLDEFGMGVAGIGDLDG
;
A
#
# COMPACT_ATOMS: atom_id res chain seq x y z
N MET A 1 32.58 14.63 27.95
CA MET A 1 32.18 15.20 26.66
C MET A 1 31.84 14.04 25.76
N ILE A 2 30.60 13.99 25.27
CA ILE A 2 30.13 12.96 24.33
C ILE A 2 30.00 13.61 22.96
N ASN A 3 30.47 12.93 21.92
CA ASN A 3 30.26 13.32 20.53
C ASN A 3 29.57 12.14 19.84
N LEU A 4 28.40 12.39 19.28
CA LEU A 4 27.66 11.43 18.46
C LEU A 4 27.61 11.98 17.04
N THR A 5 27.89 11.12 16.07
CA THR A 5 27.93 11.49 14.66
C THR A 5 27.49 10.30 13.84
N ASN A 6 26.58 10.50 12.88
CA ASN A 6 26.01 9.43 12.06
C ASN A 6 25.47 8.28 12.92
N SER A 7 24.56 8.60 13.82
CA SER A 7 24.05 7.62 14.77
C SER A 7 22.54 7.72 14.87
N THR A 8 21.89 6.57 14.94
CA THR A 8 20.47 6.44 15.21
C THR A 8 20.29 6.00 16.66
N LEU A 9 19.49 6.74 17.42
CA LEU A 9 19.08 6.39 18.79
C LEU A 9 17.57 6.23 18.78
N SER A 10 17.11 4.99 18.87
CA SER A 10 15.71 4.65 18.76
C SER A 10 15.30 3.51 19.70
N GLY A 11 14.05 3.51 20.14
CA GLY A 11 13.46 2.47 20.98
C GLY A 11 13.95 2.44 22.43
N ASN A 12 14.54 3.53 22.95
CA ASN A 12 15.07 3.55 24.32
C ASN A 12 14.03 4.10 25.31
N SER A 13 13.91 3.48 26.47
CA SER A 13 12.98 3.90 27.53
C SER A 13 13.67 4.22 28.85
N ALA A 14 13.18 5.22 29.57
CA ALA A 14 13.66 5.58 30.90
C ALA A 14 12.51 5.81 31.89
N GLY A 15 12.61 5.20 33.08
CA GLY A 15 11.59 5.33 34.14
C GLY A 15 11.43 6.72 34.76
N ARG A 16 12.10 7.76 34.24
CA ARG A 16 11.86 9.16 34.66
C ARG A 16 12.16 10.20 33.60
N ASN A 17 13.39 10.27 33.07
CA ASN A 17 13.83 11.41 32.25
C ASN A 17 14.94 11.00 31.28
N GLY A 18 14.91 11.50 30.04
CA GLY A 18 16.00 11.31 29.06
C GLY A 18 16.02 9.90 28.48
N GLY A 19 14.93 9.51 27.79
CA GLY A 19 14.75 8.17 27.23
C GLY A 19 15.86 7.81 26.23
N GLY A 20 16.08 8.66 25.23
CA GLY A 20 17.19 8.54 24.29
C GLY A 20 18.50 9.02 24.91
N ILE A 21 18.54 10.28 25.35
CA ILE A 21 19.75 10.89 25.94
C ILE A 21 19.42 11.68 27.20
N SER A 22 20.13 11.38 28.29
CA SER A 22 20.16 12.17 29.52
C SER A 22 21.56 12.68 29.79
N VAL A 23 21.74 14.00 29.91
CA VAL A 23 23.08 14.61 29.99
C VAL A 23 23.25 15.63 31.12
N GLU A 24 24.40 15.53 31.79
CA GLU A 24 24.90 16.47 32.80
C GLU A 24 26.21 17.19 32.40
N ASN A 25 26.75 16.89 31.20
CA ASN A 25 28.00 17.42 30.69
C ASN A 25 27.88 17.83 29.22
N THR A 26 28.87 18.57 28.69
CA THR A 26 28.85 19.01 27.28
C THR A 26 28.75 17.83 26.30
N THR A 27 27.80 17.93 25.36
CA THR A 27 27.53 16.92 24.31
C THR A 27 27.34 17.60 22.96
N ASN A 28 27.84 16.98 21.90
CA ASN A 28 27.68 17.46 20.53
C ASN A 28 27.07 16.37 19.65
N LEU A 29 26.00 16.70 18.95
CA LEU A 29 25.38 15.87 17.93
C LEU A 29 25.61 16.48 16.55
N LEU A 30 25.88 15.63 15.57
CA LEU A 30 26.03 16.00 14.17
C LEU A 30 25.50 14.86 13.29
N ASN A 31 24.49 15.10 12.45
CA ASN A 31 23.93 14.05 11.58
C ASN A 31 23.48 12.82 12.41
N VAL A 32 22.52 13.04 13.32
CA VAL A 32 22.00 12.04 14.27
C VAL A 32 20.48 11.99 14.15
N THR A 33 19.89 10.80 14.29
CA THR A 33 18.43 10.63 14.34
C THR A 33 18.05 10.13 15.73
N ILE A 34 17.16 10.86 16.43
CA ILE A 34 16.63 10.51 17.75
C ILE A 34 15.11 10.42 17.65
N THR A 35 14.59 9.20 17.63
CA THR A 35 13.15 8.92 17.44
C THR A 35 12.71 7.73 18.28
N ASN A 36 11.41 7.58 18.54
CA ASN A 36 10.80 6.45 19.24
C ASN A 36 11.45 6.17 20.60
N ASN A 37 11.88 7.21 21.32
CA ASN A 37 12.38 7.08 22.69
C ASN A 37 11.37 7.64 23.70
N SER A 38 11.29 7.00 24.87
CA SER A 38 10.26 7.23 25.87
C SER A 38 10.83 7.57 27.25
N ALA A 39 10.20 8.51 27.94
CA ALA A 39 10.47 8.80 29.35
C ALA A 39 9.21 9.23 30.08
N SER A 40 8.94 8.61 31.24
CA SER A 40 7.69 8.81 31.99
C SER A 40 7.43 10.22 32.54
N ASN A 41 8.36 11.17 32.41
CA ASN A 41 8.13 12.55 32.85
C ASN A 41 8.65 13.61 31.89
N ALA A 42 9.90 13.56 31.40
CA ALA A 42 10.37 14.58 30.46
C ALA A 42 11.63 14.19 29.65
N GLY A 43 11.68 14.67 28.41
CA GLY A 43 12.75 14.42 27.45
C GLY A 43 12.78 12.94 27.05
N GLY A 44 11.70 12.46 26.43
CA GLY A 44 11.67 11.14 25.79
C GLY A 44 12.84 11.00 24.83
N GLY A 45 13.02 11.96 23.94
CA GLY A 45 14.24 12.07 23.11
C GLY A 45 15.45 12.52 23.92
N VAL A 46 15.44 13.77 24.39
CA VAL A 46 16.59 14.43 25.02
C VAL A 46 16.22 15.18 26.30
N ARG A 47 16.95 14.88 27.39
CA ARG A 47 16.93 15.61 28.66
C ARG A 47 18.31 16.22 28.96
N VAL A 48 18.36 17.55 29.04
CA VAL A 48 19.56 18.27 29.49
C VAL A 48 19.39 18.71 30.94
N GLN A 49 20.12 18.11 31.87
CA GLN A 49 20.09 18.50 33.29
C GLN A 49 21.08 19.63 33.60
N SER A 50 22.27 19.57 33.02
CA SER A 50 23.28 20.64 33.06
C SER A 50 24.31 20.46 31.94
N GLY A 51 25.04 21.52 31.59
CA GLY A 51 26.01 21.51 30.49
C GLY A 51 25.47 22.11 29.18
N LEU A 52 26.31 22.11 28.14
CA LEU A 52 25.97 22.64 26.81
C LEU A 52 25.67 21.46 25.86
N PHE A 53 24.51 21.46 25.23
CA PHE A 53 24.08 20.42 24.30
C PHE A 53 24.00 21.00 22.89
N ASN A 54 25.04 20.82 22.08
CA ASN A 54 25.12 21.36 20.73
C ASN A 54 24.52 20.38 19.73
N VAL A 55 23.73 20.88 18.78
CA VAL A 55 23.02 20.05 17.80
C VAL A 55 23.11 20.66 16.41
N LYS A 56 23.44 19.86 15.40
CA LYS A 56 23.53 20.28 14.00
C LYS A 56 23.13 19.15 13.05
N ASN A 57 22.39 19.45 11.97
CA ASN A 57 21.95 18.43 10.99
C ASN A 57 21.28 17.23 11.69
N THR A 58 20.52 17.42 12.76
CA THR A 58 19.98 16.31 13.58
C THR A 58 18.47 16.33 13.62
N ILE A 59 17.88 15.15 13.55
CA ILE A 59 16.44 14.92 13.75
C ILE A 59 16.22 14.59 15.23
N VAL A 60 15.31 15.31 15.88
CA VAL A 60 14.72 14.94 17.17
C VAL A 60 13.20 15.04 17.03
N ALA A 61 12.57 13.92 16.68
CA ALA A 61 11.15 13.83 16.33
C ALA A 61 10.60 12.45 16.75
N GLY A 62 9.28 12.28 16.82
CA GLY A 62 8.63 10.99 17.05
C GLY A 62 8.95 10.35 18.41
N ASN A 63 9.15 11.14 19.47
CA ASN A 63 9.42 10.59 20.82
C ASN A 63 8.15 10.66 21.68
N PRO A 64 7.41 9.54 21.84
CA PRO A 64 5.99 9.56 22.23
C PRO A 64 5.78 10.05 23.67
N THR A 65 6.47 9.46 24.65
CA THR A 65 6.29 9.84 26.06
C THR A 65 7.46 10.69 26.58
N GLY A 66 7.12 11.80 27.25
CA GLY A 66 8.10 12.78 27.73
C GLY A 66 8.57 13.79 26.67
N GLY A 67 8.13 13.66 25.41
CA GLY A 67 8.38 14.56 24.29
C GLY A 67 9.83 14.59 23.77
N ASN A 68 10.07 15.24 22.63
CA ASN A 68 11.41 15.26 22.01
C ASN A 68 12.46 15.89 22.91
N CYS A 69 12.17 17.06 23.47
CA CYS A 69 13.13 17.79 24.28
C CYS A 69 12.49 18.35 25.54
N SER A 70 13.17 18.19 26.67
CA SER A 70 12.69 18.74 27.93
C SER A 70 13.14 20.18 28.21
N ASN A 71 14.20 20.61 27.53
CA ASN A 71 14.89 21.89 27.73
C ASN A 71 15.46 22.31 26.37
N ALA A 72 15.57 23.62 26.15
CA ALA A 72 16.14 24.17 24.92
C ALA A 72 17.54 23.62 24.66
N LEU A 73 17.75 23.10 23.45
CA LEU A 73 19.05 22.66 22.98
C LEU A 73 19.79 23.84 22.32
N PHE A 74 21.12 23.76 22.28
CA PHE A 74 21.92 24.77 21.58
C PHE A 74 22.04 24.39 20.10
N SER A 75 21.08 24.82 19.29
CA SER A 75 21.12 24.62 17.85
C SER A 75 22.34 25.34 17.23
N GLN A 76 23.00 24.66 16.29
CA GLN A 76 23.98 25.22 15.37
C GLN A 76 23.45 25.32 13.93
N GLY A 77 22.12 25.19 13.76
CA GLY A 77 21.40 25.25 12.49
C GLY A 77 21.12 23.88 11.87
N TYR A 78 20.16 23.88 10.93
CA TYR A 78 19.81 22.75 10.07
C TYR A 78 19.31 21.51 10.83
N ASN A 79 18.66 21.68 11.97
CA ASN A 79 18.04 20.57 12.72
C ASN A 79 16.55 20.46 12.41
N LEU A 80 15.96 19.29 12.65
CA LEU A 80 14.55 19.03 12.40
C LEU A 80 13.84 18.52 13.67
N GLU A 81 12.66 19.07 13.93
CA GLU A 81 11.73 18.61 14.97
C GLU A 81 10.26 18.73 14.52
N ASP A 82 9.41 17.82 14.99
CA ASP A 82 7.98 17.73 14.65
C ASP A 82 7.05 18.52 15.60
N THR A 83 7.48 18.85 16.83
CA THR A 83 6.60 19.39 17.88
C THR A 83 7.14 20.64 18.60
N ASN A 84 8.17 21.30 18.06
CA ASN A 84 8.75 22.56 18.58
C ASN A 84 9.08 22.56 20.10
N THR A 85 9.60 21.46 20.62
CA THR A 85 9.97 21.33 22.04
C THR A 85 11.48 21.55 22.27
N CYS A 86 12.31 21.43 21.23
CA CYS A 86 13.76 21.55 21.29
C CYS A 86 14.25 23.01 21.19
N SER A 87 13.35 23.94 20.83
CA SER A 87 13.63 25.37 20.66
C SER A 87 14.66 25.67 19.57
N PHE A 88 14.64 24.89 18.48
CA PHE A 88 15.47 25.17 17.32
C PHE A 88 15.08 26.52 16.70
N ASN A 89 16.07 27.38 16.44
CA ASN A 89 15.85 28.80 16.10
C ASN A 89 17.00 29.44 15.29
N GLN A 90 17.91 28.62 14.78
CA GLN A 90 19.01 29.05 13.94
C GLN A 90 18.67 28.87 12.46
N THR A 91 19.57 29.33 11.58
CA THR A 91 19.40 29.19 10.13
C THR A 91 19.28 27.72 9.73
N GLY A 92 18.29 27.42 8.89
CA GLY A 92 18.03 26.08 8.36
C GLY A 92 17.32 25.14 9.32
N ASP A 93 17.09 25.55 10.58
CA ASP A 93 16.29 24.73 11.49
C ASP A 93 14.84 24.64 10.99
N GLN A 94 14.31 23.42 11.02
CA GLN A 94 12.99 23.02 10.57
C GLN A 94 12.17 22.61 11.79
N VAL A 95 11.08 23.32 12.05
CA VAL A 95 10.31 23.23 13.29
C VAL A 95 8.85 22.99 12.95
N ASN A 96 8.25 21.98 13.60
CA ASN A 96 6.97 21.40 13.18
C ASN A 96 7.04 20.87 11.74
N ALA A 97 8.15 20.21 11.43
CA ALA A 97 8.43 19.62 10.13
C ALA A 97 8.21 18.11 10.18
N SER A 98 7.97 17.51 9.02
CA SER A 98 7.63 16.09 8.88
C SER A 98 8.88 15.26 8.58
N PRO A 99 9.41 14.51 9.56
CA PRO A 99 10.64 13.74 9.36
C PRO A 99 10.43 12.51 8.45
N LEU A 100 9.20 11.98 8.34
CA LEU A 100 8.81 10.80 7.57
C LEU A 100 9.87 9.68 7.61
N LEU A 101 9.98 9.03 8.76
CA LEU A 101 10.98 8.00 9.02
C LEU A 101 10.38 6.61 8.83
N GLY A 102 11.00 5.77 8.00
CA GLY A 102 10.67 4.34 7.93
C GLY A 102 11.08 3.59 9.20
N PRO A 103 10.70 2.32 9.37
CA PRO A 103 10.99 1.53 10.57
C PRO A 103 12.49 1.36 10.84
N LEU A 104 12.84 1.05 12.09
CA LEU A 104 14.23 0.73 12.47
C LEU A 104 14.58 -0.66 11.91
N GLN A 105 15.25 -0.68 10.76
CA GLN A 105 15.56 -1.93 10.07
C GLN A 105 16.92 -1.91 9.37
N ASP A 106 17.29 -3.04 8.76
CA ASP A 106 18.53 -3.14 7.99
C ASP A 106 18.31 -2.45 6.65
N ASN A 107 18.89 -1.25 6.51
CA ASN A 107 18.82 -0.45 5.31
C ASN A 107 20.14 -0.46 4.52
N GLY A 108 20.92 -1.55 4.63
CA GLY A 108 22.14 -1.78 3.86
C GLY A 108 23.45 -1.34 4.56
N GLY A 109 23.41 -1.12 5.87
CA GLY A 109 24.54 -0.71 6.70
C GLY A 109 25.04 -1.80 7.65
N LEU A 110 26.06 -1.50 8.46
CA LEU A 110 26.53 -2.41 9.52
C LEU A 110 25.61 -2.44 10.75
N THR A 111 24.68 -1.51 10.85
CA THR A 111 23.72 -1.34 11.95
C THR A 111 22.38 -0.87 11.39
N HIS A 112 21.27 -1.25 12.02
CA HIS A 112 19.94 -0.75 11.67
C HIS A 112 19.86 0.78 11.74
N THR A 113 19.05 1.37 10.85
CA THR A 113 18.77 2.81 10.77
C THR A 113 17.30 3.04 10.45
N HIS A 114 16.80 4.27 10.64
CA HIS A 114 15.54 4.70 10.03
C HIS A 114 15.85 5.30 8.65
N ALA A 115 15.20 4.81 7.60
CA ALA A 115 15.27 5.42 6.28
C ALA A 115 14.43 6.71 6.24
N LEU A 116 14.82 7.67 5.40
CA LEU A 116 13.95 8.81 5.07
C LEU A 116 13.01 8.37 3.94
N LEU A 117 11.71 8.55 4.14
CA LEU A 117 10.70 8.25 3.14
C LEU A 117 10.56 9.44 2.17
N THR A 118 10.04 9.17 0.97
CA THR A 118 9.78 10.19 -0.06
C THR A 118 8.90 11.31 0.50
N GLY A 119 9.25 12.57 0.18
CA GLY A 119 8.55 13.75 0.69
C GLY A 119 8.99 14.21 2.09
N SER A 120 9.96 13.56 2.72
CA SER A 120 10.51 13.97 4.02
C SER A 120 11.18 15.35 3.94
N ASP A 121 10.83 16.24 4.87
CA ASP A 121 11.49 17.55 5.07
C ASP A 121 12.99 17.40 5.43
N ALA A 122 13.41 16.21 5.85
CA ALA A 122 14.81 15.92 6.16
C ALA A 122 15.68 15.73 4.90
N ILE A 123 15.09 15.36 3.77
CA ILE A 123 15.79 15.15 2.49
C ILE A 123 16.29 16.50 1.99
N ASP A 124 17.59 16.58 1.69
CA ASP A 124 18.31 17.80 1.28
C ASP A 124 18.18 18.99 2.26
N GLY A 125 17.59 18.77 3.44
CA GLY A 125 17.25 19.80 4.42
C GLY A 125 18.40 20.25 5.32
N GLY A 126 19.57 19.62 5.20
CA GLY A 126 20.75 19.85 6.04
C GLY A 126 21.72 20.92 5.51
N THR A 127 22.93 20.94 6.06
CA THR A 127 24.05 21.72 5.48
C THR A 127 25.31 20.90 5.29
N ASN A 128 25.89 20.99 4.10
CA ASN A 128 27.16 20.35 3.72
C ASN A 128 28.33 20.81 4.60
N THR A 129 28.20 21.97 5.26
CA THR A 129 29.28 22.55 6.06
C THR A 129 29.50 21.76 7.36
N GLY A 130 30.56 20.97 7.37
CA GLY A 130 30.97 20.20 8.54
C GLY A 130 30.29 18.85 8.69
N ALA A 131 29.45 18.46 7.73
CA ALA A 131 28.85 17.14 7.66
C ALA A 131 29.92 16.06 7.40
N PRO A 132 29.73 14.82 7.91
CA PRO A 132 30.61 13.70 7.59
C PRO A 132 30.56 13.31 6.10
N ALA A 133 31.62 12.65 5.61
CA ALA A 133 31.72 12.27 4.20
C ALA A 133 30.79 11.12 3.78
N THR A 134 30.26 10.38 4.76
CA THR A 134 29.28 9.31 4.56
C THR A 134 28.21 9.39 5.63
N ASP A 135 27.09 8.71 5.47
CA ASP A 135 26.07 8.51 6.50
C ASP A 135 26.42 7.33 7.46
N GLN A 136 25.47 6.90 8.31
CA GLN A 136 25.66 5.78 9.25
C GLN A 136 25.89 4.44 8.55
N ARG A 137 25.32 4.24 7.37
CA ARG A 137 25.44 3.00 6.57
C ARG A 137 26.76 2.96 5.81
N GLY A 138 27.37 4.11 5.56
CA GLY A 138 28.57 4.28 4.75
C GLY A 138 28.28 4.80 3.33
N VAL A 139 27.05 5.23 3.05
CA VAL A 139 26.64 5.89 1.80
C VAL A 139 27.26 7.29 1.74
N ALA A 140 27.79 7.70 0.58
CA ALA A 140 28.48 8.97 0.41
C ALA A 140 27.53 10.18 0.55
N ARG A 141 28.06 11.32 1.01
CA ARG A 141 27.32 12.60 1.14
C ARG A 141 28.04 13.75 0.40
N PRO A 142 27.33 14.77 -0.13
CA PRO A 142 25.88 14.82 -0.31
C PRO A 142 25.41 14.01 -1.54
N ILE A 143 24.18 13.52 -1.49
CA ILE A 143 23.40 13.03 -2.64
C ILE A 143 22.22 13.97 -2.84
N ASP A 144 21.83 14.18 -4.10
CA ASP A 144 20.61 14.91 -4.48
C ASP A 144 19.42 13.96 -4.27
N GLY A 145 18.81 14.01 -3.08
CA GLY A 145 17.81 13.06 -2.61
C GLY A 145 16.38 13.40 -3.02
N ASP A 146 16.09 14.68 -3.30
CA ASP A 146 14.79 15.12 -3.83
C ASP A 146 14.76 15.25 -5.36
N GLY A 147 15.92 15.15 -6.03
CA GLY A 147 16.03 15.16 -7.49
C GLY A 147 15.94 16.56 -8.11
N ASP A 148 16.04 17.64 -7.33
CA ASP A 148 15.94 19.02 -7.81
C ASP A 148 17.22 19.54 -8.52
N SER A 149 18.22 18.67 -8.69
CA SER A 149 19.58 18.96 -9.19
C SER A 149 20.50 19.70 -8.21
N THR A 150 20.16 19.75 -6.92
CA THR A 150 20.91 20.45 -5.86
C THR A 150 21.26 19.53 -4.68
N ALA A 151 22.32 18.75 -4.83
CA ALA A 151 22.81 17.89 -3.75
C ALA A 151 23.21 18.65 -2.46
N THR A 152 22.43 18.43 -1.40
CA THR A 152 22.68 18.84 -0.02
C THR A 152 22.67 17.60 0.88
N VAL A 153 23.31 17.65 2.03
CA VAL A 153 23.22 16.52 2.98
C VAL A 153 21.87 16.52 3.65
N ASP A 154 21.34 15.35 3.92
CA ASP A 154 20.11 15.23 4.69
C ASP A 154 20.31 15.57 6.16
N VAL A 155 19.22 15.96 6.80
CA VAL A 155 19.13 16.05 8.26
C VAL A 155 19.08 14.63 8.83
N GLY A 156 19.86 14.36 9.87
CA GLY A 156 19.86 13.05 10.54
C GLY A 156 20.98 12.12 10.10
N ALA A 157 20.86 10.84 10.47
CA ALA A 157 21.90 9.83 10.33
C ALA A 157 21.91 9.11 8.97
N PHE A 158 20.85 9.25 8.18
CA PHE A 158 20.63 8.61 6.89
C PHE A 158 20.85 9.60 5.74
N GLU A 159 21.29 9.12 4.57
CA GLU A 159 21.35 9.88 3.32
C GLU A 159 20.48 9.20 2.25
N ALA A 160 19.34 9.80 1.92
CA ALA A 160 18.47 9.42 0.83
C ALA A 160 19.21 9.49 -0.50
N SER A 161 18.91 8.53 -1.35
CA SER A 161 19.19 8.64 -2.77
C SER A 161 17.91 9.13 -3.43
N PRO A 162 17.99 9.81 -4.58
CA PRO A 162 16.78 10.18 -5.30
C PRO A 162 16.00 8.90 -5.53
N SER A 163 14.73 8.90 -5.10
CA SER A 163 13.83 7.84 -5.51
C SER A 163 13.92 7.82 -7.03
N PRO A 164 14.32 6.70 -7.65
CA PRO A 164 14.24 6.62 -9.08
C PRO A 164 12.77 6.75 -9.40
N ALA A 165 12.41 7.88 -10.01
CA ALA A 165 11.05 8.22 -10.35
C ALA A 165 10.32 6.98 -10.89
N VAL A 166 9.22 6.60 -10.24
CA VAL A 166 8.38 5.52 -10.76
C VAL A 166 8.06 5.90 -12.21
N PRO A 167 8.14 4.95 -13.14
CA PRO A 167 8.06 5.25 -14.54
C PRO A 167 6.69 5.85 -14.89
N GLY A 168 6.66 7.17 -15.09
CA GLY A 168 5.50 7.93 -15.54
C GLY A 168 5.02 7.50 -16.92
N ALA A 169 5.42 8.23 -17.95
CA ALA A 169 5.12 7.85 -19.33
C ALA A 169 5.98 6.67 -19.79
N ILE A 170 5.38 5.69 -20.46
CA ILE A 170 6.05 4.56 -21.11
C ILE A 170 5.53 4.44 -22.53
N TRP A 171 6.40 4.34 -23.53
CA TRP A 171 5.98 4.33 -24.93
C TRP A 171 6.91 3.57 -25.88
N ARG A 172 6.40 3.30 -27.08
CA ARG A 172 7.16 2.72 -28.20
C ARG A 172 7.75 3.81 -29.10
N GLN A 173 8.95 3.54 -29.60
CA GLN A 173 9.55 4.21 -30.75
C GLN A 173 9.63 3.27 -31.97
N SER A 174 9.32 3.78 -33.17
CA SER A 174 9.36 3.00 -34.40
C SER A 174 10.75 2.41 -34.68
N GLY A 175 10.81 1.09 -34.89
CA GLY A 175 12.04 0.37 -35.22
C GLY A 175 12.96 0.08 -34.03
N GLN A 176 12.55 0.42 -32.80
CA GLN A 176 13.23 0.03 -31.57
C GLN A 176 12.49 -1.12 -30.90
N ASN A 177 13.23 -2.09 -30.36
CA ASN A 177 12.70 -3.21 -29.60
C ASN A 177 12.83 -3.01 -28.07
N ILE A 178 12.99 -1.76 -27.66
CA ILE A 178 13.14 -1.33 -26.27
C ILE A 178 12.11 -0.23 -26.04
N PRO A 179 11.17 -0.41 -25.11
CA PRO A 179 10.29 0.66 -24.65
C PRO A 179 11.11 1.82 -24.06
N LEU A 180 10.59 3.03 -24.24
CA LEU A 180 11.13 4.23 -23.64
C LEU A 180 10.24 4.64 -22.47
N TYR A 181 10.82 5.31 -21.48
CA TYR A 181 10.05 5.85 -20.36
C TYR A 181 10.59 7.18 -19.87
N SER A 182 9.76 7.91 -19.15
CA SER A 182 10.08 9.19 -18.51
C SER A 182 9.21 9.39 -17.28
N GLY A 183 9.82 9.63 -16.13
CA GLY A 183 9.12 10.02 -14.90
C GLY A 183 8.43 11.38 -15.03
N TRP A 184 7.46 11.65 -14.17
CA TRP A 184 6.69 12.90 -14.07
C TRP A 184 6.90 13.53 -12.69
N ASP A 185 7.42 14.76 -12.63
CA ASP A 185 7.77 15.45 -11.36
C ASP A 185 6.63 16.28 -10.77
N GLY A 186 5.38 16.08 -11.24
CA GLY A 186 4.23 16.92 -10.90
C GLY A 186 4.05 18.14 -11.82
N SER A 187 5.08 18.51 -12.59
CA SER A 187 5.05 19.68 -13.47
C SER A 187 5.58 19.44 -14.88
N SER A 188 6.53 18.52 -15.04
CA SER A 188 7.22 18.21 -16.28
C SER A 188 7.67 16.76 -16.35
N PHE A 189 7.90 16.30 -17.58
CA PHE A 189 8.57 15.01 -17.79
C PHE A 189 10.07 15.15 -17.59
N THR A 190 10.64 14.17 -16.90
CA THR A 190 12.08 14.01 -16.74
C THR A 190 12.77 13.64 -18.07
N GLY A 191 14.06 13.32 -18.04
CA GLY A 191 14.77 12.88 -19.25
C GLY A 191 14.31 11.51 -19.73
N THR A 192 14.15 11.35 -21.05
CA THR A 192 13.84 10.05 -21.67
C THR A 192 14.91 8.99 -21.34
N GLN A 193 14.45 7.84 -20.88
CA GLN A 193 15.25 6.67 -20.57
C GLN A 193 14.79 5.45 -21.40
N SER A 194 15.61 4.41 -21.41
CA SER A 194 15.31 3.15 -22.10
C SER A 194 15.15 2.03 -21.07
N SER A 195 14.12 1.20 -21.20
CA SER A 195 13.86 0.07 -20.31
C SER A 195 14.62 -1.19 -20.79
N GLN A 196 13.97 -2.34 -20.89
CA GLN A 196 14.57 -3.60 -21.30
C GLN A 196 14.30 -3.97 -22.75
N VAL A 197 15.10 -4.90 -23.29
CA VAL A 197 14.86 -5.45 -24.63
C VAL A 197 13.71 -6.46 -24.57
N VAL A 198 12.49 -5.97 -24.69
CA VAL A 198 11.27 -6.77 -24.54
C VAL A 198 10.43 -6.84 -25.81
N GLY A 199 10.56 -5.87 -26.73
CA GLY A 199 9.87 -5.91 -28.01
C GLY A 199 9.49 -4.52 -28.51
N GLU A 200 9.11 -4.45 -29.78
CA GLU A 200 8.55 -3.23 -30.36
C GLU A 200 7.03 -3.21 -30.09
N TRP A 201 6.63 -2.71 -28.92
CA TRP A 201 5.26 -2.86 -28.41
C TRP A 201 4.24 -1.94 -29.07
N ARG A 202 3.25 -2.51 -29.77
CA ARG A 202 2.18 -1.71 -30.42
C ARG A 202 1.00 -1.41 -29.51
N ILE A 203 0.80 -2.25 -28.50
CA ILE A 203 -0.17 -2.06 -27.42
C ILE A 203 0.62 -2.24 -26.12
N ILE A 204 0.45 -1.32 -25.18
CA ILE A 204 1.05 -1.36 -23.85
C ILE A 204 -0.08 -1.32 -22.83
N GLN A 205 -0.02 -2.19 -21.82
CA GLN A 205 -0.89 -2.18 -20.63
C GLN A 205 0.00 -2.45 -19.42
N GLY A 206 -0.39 -1.93 -18.26
CA GLY A 206 0.34 -2.15 -17.03
C GLY A 206 -0.47 -1.75 -15.83
N ALA A 207 0.00 -2.18 -14.67
CA ALA A 207 -0.59 -1.88 -13.39
C ALA A 207 0.51 -1.70 -12.34
N GLU A 208 0.19 -0.92 -11.32
CA GLU A 208 1.03 -0.65 -10.16
C GLU A 208 0.55 -1.51 -9.00
N ALA A 209 1.50 -2.00 -8.20
CA ALA A 209 1.18 -2.73 -6.99
C ALA A 209 0.67 -1.75 -5.93
N PRO A 210 -0.43 -2.08 -5.23
CA PRO A 210 -0.96 -1.23 -4.16
C PRO A 210 -0.07 -1.24 -2.91
N THR A 211 0.58 -2.38 -2.63
CA THR A 211 1.33 -2.62 -1.39
C THR A 211 2.85 -2.61 -1.57
N ARG A 212 3.35 -2.35 -2.79
CA ARG A 212 4.78 -2.39 -3.12
C ARG A 212 5.12 -1.30 -4.12
N ASP A 213 6.34 -0.76 -4.03
CA ASP A 213 6.92 0.04 -5.12
C ASP A 213 7.32 -0.91 -6.27
N GLU A 214 6.30 -1.35 -6.99
CA GLU A 214 6.40 -2.36 -8.04
C GLU A 214 5.37 -2.05 -9.12
N ALA A 215 5.76 -2.22 -10.38
CA ALA A 215 4.82 -2.14 -11.48
C ALA A 215 5.13 -3.21 -12.52
N ILE A 216 4.10 -3.76 -13.15
CA ILE A 216 4.24 -4.70 -14.26
C ILE A 216 3.69 -4.05 -15.51
N VAL A 217 4.49 -4.06 -16.57
CA VAL A 217 4.11 -3.54 -17.88
C VAL A 217 4.28 -4.61 -18.93
N LEU A 218 3.25 -4.79 -19.72
CA LEU A 218 3.12 -5.79 -20.76
C LEU A 218 2.95 -5.12 -22.11
N GLY A 219 3.44 -5.77 -23.16
CA GLY A 219 3.20 -5.33 -24.52
C GLY A 219 3.28 -6.44 -25.55
N VAL A 220 2.67 -6.19 -26.71
CA VAL A 220 2.73 -7.08 -27.87
C VAL A 220 3.70 -6.56 -28.91
N ASP A 221 4.67 -7.40 -29.25
CA ASP A 221 5.64 -7.12 -30.29
C ASP A 221 4.99 -7.08 -31.68
N ALA A 222 5.23 -5.95 -32.34
CA ALA A 222 4.83 -5.59 -33.69
C ALA A 222 5.05 -6.69 -34.76
N ALA A 223 6.20 -7.34 -34.73
CA ALA A 223 6.67 -8.19 -35.82
C ALA A 223 6.42 -9.68 -35.55
N SER A 224 6.68 -10.10 -34.33
CA SER A 224 6.59 -11.50 -33.90
C SER A 224 5.22 -11.88 -33.33
N GLY A 225 4.46 -10.90 -32.83
CA GLY A 225 3.23 -11.12 -32.07
C GLY A 225 3.46 -11.67 -30.66
N ASN A 226 4.70 -11.78 -30.20
CA ASN A 226 4.97 -12.21 -28.83
C ASN A 226 4.41 -11.19 -27.84
N VAL A 227 3.72 -11.68 -26.82
CA VAL A 227 3.41 -10.89 -25.62
C VAL A 227 4.57 -11.06 -24.66
N THR A 228 5.08 -9.94 -24.18
CA THR A 228 6.22 -9.85 -23.28
C THR A 228 5.96 -8.78 -22.23
N GLY A 229 6.65 -8.83 -21.11
CA GLY A 229 6.60 -7.75 -20.13
C GLY A 229 7.92 -7.47 -19.44
N GLU A 230 7.91 -6.40 -18.67
CA GLU A 230 8.94 -6.02 -17.71
C GLU A 230 8.30 -5.60 -16.39
N MET A 231 9.12 -5.57 -15.34
CA MET A 231 8.74 -5.23 -13.97
C MET A 231 9.67 -4.15 -13.44
N TRP A 232 9.08 -3.13 -12.83
CA TRP A 232 9.77 -2.16 -11.99
C TRP A 232 9.82 -2.70 -10.57
N ASP A 233 10.98 -2.64 -9.91
CA ASP A 233 11.20 -3.14 -8.54
C ASP A 233 11.43 -2.02 -7.50
N GLY A 234 10.98 -0.80 -7.82
CA GLY A 234 11.27 0.40 -7.05
C GLY A 234 12.62 1.03 -7.36
N SER A 235 13.43 0.39 -8.22
CA SER A 235 14.75 0.89 -8.58
C SER A 235 15.12 0.78 -10.05
N SER A 236 14.66 -0.27 -10.72
CA SER A 236 15.03 -0.55 -12.09
C SER A 236 14.03 -1.44 -12.80
N TRP A 237 14.01 -1.35 -14.13
CA TRP A 237 13.27 -2.26 -14.98
C TRP A 237 14.00 -3.59 -15.16
N ALA A 238 13.29 -4.71 -15.01
CA ALA A 238 13.76 -6.04 -15.35
C ALA A 238 12.76 -6.77 -16.26
N ALA A 239 13.24 -7.44 -17.31
CA ALA A 239 12.38 -8.24 -18.17
C ALA A 239 11.78 -9.41 -17.39
N LEU A 240 10.49 -9.68 -17.58
CA LEU A 240 9.81 -10.77 -16.85
C LEU A 240 10.47 -12.13 -17.14
N PRO A 241 10.76 -12.94 -16.10
CA PRO A 241 11.40 -14.25 -16.28
C PRO A 241 10.50 -15.25 -17.01
N ILE A 242 9.20 -14.98 -17.10
CA ILE A 242 8.17 -15.79 -17.75
C ILE A 242 7.92 -15.41 -19.21
N ASN A 243 8.71 -14.49 -19.77
CA ASN A 243 8.61 -14.13 -21.18
C ASN A 243 8.95 -15.30 -22.12
N PRO A 244 8.21 -15.48 -23.25
CA PRO A 244 7.01 -14.74 -23.63
C PRO A 244 5.72 -15.31 -22.98
N LEU A 245 4.79 -14.42 -22.67
CA LEU A 245 3.46 -14.69 -22.09
C LEU A 245 2.45 -15.22 -23.12
N GLY A 246 2.76 -15.16 -24.41
CA GLY A 246 1.84 -15.52 -25.47
C GLY A 246 2.38 -15.20 -26.85
N ASN A 247 1.65 -15.63 -27.87
CA ASN A 247 1.90 -15.23 -29.25
C ASN A 247 0.57 -14.95 -29.96
N MET A 248 0.36 -13.70 -30.32
CA MET A 248 -0.85 -13.22 -30.97
C MET A 248 -0.67 -13.21 -32.49
N SER A 249 -1.56 -13.93 -33.18
CA SER A 249 -1.59 -13.91 -34.65
C SER A 249 -2.05 -12.57 -35.24
N GLN A 250 -2.71 -11.74 -34.44
CA GLN A 250 -3.19 -10.41 -34.80
C GLN A 250 -2.76 -9.44 -33.68
N THR A 251 -1.73 -8.63 -33.93
CA THR A 251 -1.07 -7.80 -32.91
C THR A 251 -1.78 -6.47 -32.63
N PHE A 252 -2.99 -6.29 -33.13
CA PHE A 252 -3.82 -5.08 -32.98
C PHE A 252 -5.01 -5.35 -32.03
N TRP A 253 -4.87 -6.34 -31.16
CA TRP A 253 -5.83 -6.69 -30.13
C TRP A 253 -5.16 -6.68 -28.76
N TRP A 254 -5.86 -6.16 -27.75
CA TRP A 254 -5.48 -6.21 -26.33
C TRP A 254 -5.66 -7.62 -25.77
N GLY A 255 -4.88 -8.58 -26.27
CA GLY A 255 -5.00 -9.99 -25.89
C GLY A 255 -4.25 -10.37 -24.62
N PHE A 256 -3.94 -9.39 -23.77
CA PHE A 256 -3.26 -9.54 -22.50
C PHE A 256 -3.70 -8.40 -21.57
N ASP A 257 -3.59 -8.63 -20.28
CA ASP A 257 -3.75 -7.59 -19.27
C ASP A 257 -3.07 -8.00 -17.95
N VAL A 258 -2.88 -7.04 -17.06
CA VAL A 258 -2.38 -7.25 -15.70
C VAL A 258 -3.15 -6.38 -14.71
N ALA A 259 -3.49 -6.95 -13.57
CA ALA A 259 -4.02 -6.20 -12.43
C ALA A 259 -3.42 -6.77 -11.14
N TYR A 260 -3.33 -5.92 -10.13
CA TYR A 260 -2.96 -6.33 -8.78
C TYR A 260 -4.21 -6.56 -7.95
N GLU A 261 -4.15 -7.59 -7.12
CA GLU A 261 -5.04 -7.76 -5.98
C GLU A 261 -4.81 -6.58 -5.01
N PRO A 262 -5.86 -5.84 -4.63
CA PRO A 262 -5.74 -4.61 -3.82
C PRO A 262 -5.18 -4.88 -2.43
N VAL A 263 -5.46 -6.06 -1.85
CA VAL A 263 -5.14 -6.39 -0.45
C VAL A 263 -3.81 -7.12 -0.36
N SER A 264 -3.66 -8.24 -1.07
CA SER A 264 -2.41 -9.01 -1.02
C SER A 264 -1.25 -8.32 -1.78
N GLY A 265 -1.58 -7.46 -2.75
CA GLY A 265 -0.64 -6.97 -3.74
C GLY A 265 -0.14 -8.05 -4.68
N ASP A 266 -0.81 -9.20 -4.82
CA ASP A 266 -0.44 -10.22 -5.80
C ASP A 266 -0.86 -9.77 -7.21
N ALA A 267 0.05 -9.88 -8.18
CA ALA A 267 -0.26 -9.55 -9.56
C ALA A 267 -0.87 -10.74 -10.28
N VAL A 268 -2.00 -10.55 -10.96
CA VAL A 268 -2.60 -11.53 -11.85
C VAL A 268 -2.41 -11.06 -13.30
N VAL A 269 -1.60 -11.83 -14.04
CA VAL A 269 -1.32 -11.58 -15.47
C VAL A 269 -2.14 -12.54 -16.30
N VAL A 270 -2.89 -12.02 -17.28
CA VAL A 270 -3.65 -12.83 -18.26
C VAL A 270 -3.13 -12.59 -19.67
N SER A 271 -3.08 -13.63 -20.50
CA SER A 271 -2.66 -13.51 -21.91
C SER A 271 -3.19 -14.63 -22.78
N THR A 272 -3.40 -14.34 -24.07
CA THR A 272 -3.70 -15.32 -25.12
C THR A 272 -2.43 -15.86 -25.77
N ASP A 273 -2.40 -17.15 -26.13
CA ASP A 273 -1.32 -17.78 -26.90
C ASP A 273 -1.67 -18.01 -28.39
N GLY A 274 -2.71 -17.33 -28.86
CA GLY A 274 -3.25 -17.51 -30.22
C GLY A 274 -4.27 -18.64 -30.32
N GLY A 275 -4.58 -19.33 -29.22
CA GLY A 275 -5.68 -20.30 -29.15
C GLY A 275 -6.30 -20.48 -27.76
N ASN A 276 -5.53 -20.29 -26.68
CA ASN A 276 -5.94 -20.49 -25.29
C ASN A 276 -5.79 -19.20 -24.49
N LEU A 277 -6.65 -19.03 -23.48
CA LEU A 277 -6.51 -18.04 -22.43
C LEU A 277 -5.67 -18.63 -21.30
N ARG A 278 -4.66 -17.89 -20.84
CA ARG A 278 -3.72 -18.33 -19.79
C ARG A 278 -3.53 -17.24 -18.75
N PHE A 279 -3.13 -17.65 -17.55
CA PHE A 279 -2.76 -16.72 -16.49
C PHE A 279 -1.54 -17.19 -15.68
N TRP A 280 -0.96 -16.22 -14.97
CA TRP A 280 0.12 -16.34 -13.99
C TRP A 280 -0.22 -15.46 -12.79
N VAL A 281 0.37 -15.79 -11.64
CA VAL A 281 0.27 -15.02 -10.40
C VAL A 281 1.68 -14.73 -9.91
N TRP A 282 1.94 -13.49 -9.50
CA TRP A 282 3.16 -13.03 -8.87
C TRP A 282 2.85 -12.56 -7.45
N ASN A 283 3.53 -13.14 -6.47
CA ASN A 283 3.26 -12.85 -5.05
C ASN A 283 4.31 -11.96 -4.37
N GLY A 284 4.94 -11.07 -5.13
CA GLY A 284 6.07 -10.26 -4.64
C GLY A 284 7.41 -11.00 -4.54
N SER A 285 7.44 -12.32 -4.75
CA SER A 285 8.69 -13.11 -4.66
C SER A 285 8.83 -14.17 -5.74
N THR A 286 7.75 -14.81 -6.16
CA THR A 286 7.77 -15.92 -7.11
C THR A 286 6.60 -15.87 -8.09
N TRP A 287 6.86 -16.33 -9.31
CA TRP A 287 5.83 -16.52 -10.34
C TRP A 287 5.30 -17.95 -10.29
N THR A 288 3.98 -18.10 -10.44
CA THR A 288 3.38 -19.40 -10.77
C THR A 288 3.70 -19.82 -12.21
N GLY A 289 3.47 -21.09 -12.53
CA GLY A 289 3.54 -21.57 -13.91
C GLY A 289 2.30 -21.19 -14.73
N PRO A 290 2.39 -21.21 -16.08
CA PRO A 290 1.25 -20.89 -16.94
C PRO A 290 0.09 -21.86 -16.70
N THR A 291 -1.09 -21.31 -16.40
CA THR A 291 -2.31 -22.11 -16.21
C THR A 291 -3.37 -21.72 -17.25
N ASN A 292 -3.99 -22.71 -17.90
CA ASN A 292 -5.03 -22.46 -18.92
C ASN A 292 -6.40 -22.26 -18.27
N LEU A 293 -7.13 -21.22 -18.68
CA LEU A 293 -8.55 -21.05 -18.35
C LEU A 293 -9.42 -21.81 -19.35
N THR A 294 -10.46 -22.47 -18.83
CA THR A 294 -11.46 -23.12 -19.70
C THR A 294 -12.46 -22.06 -20.16
N LEU A 295 -12.54 -21.85 -21.47
CA LEU A 295 -13.45 -20.85 -22.05
C LEU A 295 -14.92 -21.30 -21.95
N PRO A 296 -15.86 -20.43 -21.53
CA PRO A 296 -17.30 -20.71 -21.51
C PRO A 296 -17.86 -21.00 -22.90
N VAL A 297 -17.31 -20.33 -23.92
CA VAL A 297 -17.67 -20.45 -25.34
C VAL A 297 -16.41 -20.61 -26.19
N GLY A 298 -16.55 -21.27 -27.34
CA GLY A 298 -15.41 -21.51 -28.22
C GLY A 298 -15.01 -20.27 -29.03
N GLY A 299 -13.74 -20.16 -29.37
CA GLY A 299 -13.18 -19.03 -30.12
C GLY A 299 -11.82 -18.65 -29.57
N THR A 300 -10.98 -18.01 -30.38
CA THR A 300 -9.68 -17.53 -29.90
C THR A 300 -9.88 -16.24 -29.11
N PRO A 301 -9.42 -16.15 -27.84
CA PRO A 301 -9.47 -14.90 -27.07
C PRO A 301 -8.69 -13.79 -27.78
N ARG A 302 -9.26 -12.57 -27.84
CA ARG A 302 -8.69 -11.42 -28.57
C ARG A 302 -8.56 -10.18 -27.70
N HIS A 303 -9.62 -9.78 -27.01
CA HIS A 303 -9.62 -8.62 -26.13
C HIS A 303 -9.82 -9.13 -24.70
N LEU A 304 -8.90 -8.76 -23.82
CA LEU A 304 -8.89 -9.06 -22.39
C LEU A 304 -8.82 -7.73 -21.65
N GLN A 305 -9.56 -7.62 -20.56
CA GLN A 305 -9.38 -6.54 -19.59
C GLN A 305 -9.71 -7.04 -18.19
N LEU A 306 -8.90 -6.66 -17.22
CA LEU A 306 -9.08 -6.89 -15.81
C LEU A 306 -9.58 -5.61 -15.14
N ALA A 307 -10.41 -5.77 -14.12
CA ALA A 307 -10.62 -4.75 -13.11
C ALA A 307 -10.45 -5.40 -11.74
N ALA A 308 -9.73 -4.71 -10.86
CA ALA A 308 -9.59 -5.11 -9.48
C ALA A 308 -10.74 -4.57 -8.65
N HIS A 309 -11.20 -5.39 -7.71
CA HIS A 309 -12.05 -4.93 -6.63
C HIS A 309 -11.29 -3.87 -5.81
N PRO A 310 -11.97 -2.86 -5.23
CA PRO A 310 -11.30 -1.80 -4.46
C PRO A 310 -10.65 -2.26 -3.14
N TYR A 311 -11.27 -3.18 -2.40
CA TYR A 311 -10.85 -3.58 -1.04
C TYR A 311 -10.79 -5.10 -0.76
N GLN A 312 -10.76 -5.95 -1.79
CA GLN A 312 -10.71 -7.42 -1.64
C GLN A 312 -9.84 -8.03 -2.72
N ASP A 313 -9.21 -9.17 -2.44
CA ASP A 313 -8.54 -10.01 -3.45
C ASP A 313 -9.56 -10.65 -4.41
N GLU A 314 -10.22 -9.82 -5.22
CA GLU A 314 -11.18 -10.21 -6.24
C GLU A 314 -10.90 -9.42 -7.53
N LEU A 315 -10.93 -10.10 -8.67
CA LEU A 315 -10.81 -9.46 -9.98
C LEU A 315 -11.93 -9.94 -10.90
N VAL A 316 -12.38 -9.08 -11.81
CA VAL A 316 -13.20 -9.50 -12.96
C VAL A 316 -12.37 -9.43 -14.23
N LEU A 317 -12.37 -10.54 -14.96
CA LEU A 317 -11.80 -10.63 -16.31
C LEU A 317 -12.92 -10.65 -17.34
N ILE A 318 -12.92 -9.68 -18.25
CA ILE A 318 -13.76 -9.71 -19.46
C ILE A 318 -12.98 -10.19 -20.68
N VAL A 319 -13.67 -10.89 -21.58
CA VAL A 319 -13.06 -11.44 -22.79
C VAL A 319 -13.98 -11.34 -23.99
N SER A 320 -13.48 -10.76 -25.09
CA SER A 320 -14.06 -10.94 -26.43
C SER A 320 -13.21 -11.89 -27.26
N ASN A 321 -13.86 -12.75 -28.06
CA ASN A 321 -13.18 -13.77 -28.85
C ASN A 321 -13.36 -13.60 -30.38
N SER A 322 -12.72 -14.50 -31.14
CA SER A 322 -12.73 -14.47 -32.60
C SER A 322 -14.08 -14.73 -33.27
N ASN A 323 -15.06 -15.23 -32.53
CA ASN A 323 -16.41 -15.52 -32.98
C ASN A 323 -17.40 -14.41 -32.60
N SER A 324 -16.88 -13.26 -32.15
CA SER A 324 -17.69 -12.16 -31.70
C SER A 324 -18.54 -12.50 -30.48
N GLN A 325 -17.93 -13.15 -29.49
CA GLN A 325 -18.63 -13.56 -28.25
C GLN A 325 -17.91 -12.99 -27.05
N ASP A 326 -18.71 -12.50 -26.11
CA ASP A 326 -18.26 -11.85 -24.89
C ASP A 326 -18.61 -12.68 -23.66
N TYR A 327 -17.67 -12.78 -22.72
CA TYR A 327 -17.85 -13.50 -21.47
C TYR A 327 -16.98 -12.90 -20.38
N ALA A 328 -17.35 -13.19 -19.12
CA ALA A 328 -16.63 -12.75 -17.95
C ALA A 328 -16.28 -13.91 -17.02
N PHE A 329 -15.23 -13.74 -16.22
CA PHE A 329 -14.83 -14.60 -15.11
C PHE A 329 -14.64 -13.75 -13.85
N VAL A 330 -14.71 -14.40 -12.69
CA VAL A 330 -14.37 -13.79 -11.39
C VAL A 330 -13.20 -14.57 -10.81
N TRP A 331 -12.17 -13.87 -10.38
CA TRP A 331 -11.08 -14.38 -9.56
C TRP A 331 -11.40 -14.09 -8.09
N ASP A 332 -11.26 -15.07 -7.20
CA ASP A 332 -11.60 -14.96 -5.77
C ASP A 332 -10.39 -14.85 -4.83
N GLY A 333 -9.23 -14.45 -5.36
CA GLY A 333 -7.96 -14.39 -4.61
C GLY A 333 -7.15 -15.68 -4.71
N ALA A 334 -7.76 -16.76 -5.20
CA ALA A 334 -7.08 -18.05 -5.34
C ALA A 334 -7.39 -18.78 -6.65
N SER A 335 -8.57 -18.57 -7.23
CA SER A 335 -9.04 -19.33 -8.38
C SER A 335 -10.05 -18.59 -9.25
N TRP A 336 -10.08 -18.94 -10.53
CA TRP A 336 -11.09 -18.44 -11.48
C TRP A 336 -12.38 -19.25 -11.39
N GLY A 337 -13.51 -18.54 -11.23
CA GLY A 337 -14.85 -19.11 -11.13
C GLY A 337 -15.93 -18.19 -11.71
N ASN A 338 -17.19 -18.52 -11.39
CA ASN A 338 -18.38 -17.72 -11.70
C ASN A 338 -18.49 -17.21 -13.16
N SER A 339 -18.00 -17.99 -14.12
CA SER A 339 -17.94 -17.56 -15.51
C SER A 339 -19.33 -17.45 -16.15
N ILE A 340 -19.57 -16.39 -16.93
CA ILE A 340 -20.83 -16.18 -17.65
C ILE A 340 -20.61 -15.78 -19.10
N VAL A 341 -21.55 -16.15 -19.97
CA VAL A 341 -21.62 -15.66 -21.36
C VAL A 341 -22.53 -14.43 -21.39
N LEU A 342 -22.01 -13.32 -21.89
CA LEU A 342 -22.67 -12.02 -21.96
C LEU A 342 -23.33 -11.83 -23.33
N ASP A 343 -22.55 -12.01 -24.39
CA ASP A 343 -23.03 -12.12 -25.75
C ASP A 343 -22.56 -13.42 -26.41
N ASN A 344 -23.43 -14.01 -27.23
CA ASN A 344 -23.19 -15.32 -27.84
C ASN A 344 -22.99 -15.23 -29.37
N GLY A 345 -22.58 -14.07 -29.89
CA GLY A 345 -22.39 -13.86 -31.31
C GLY A 345 -23.50 -13.01 -31.91
N GLY A 346 -23.14 -11.89 -32.53
CA GLY A 346 -24.12 -11.03 -33.21
C GLY A 346 -23.59 -9.71 -33.77
N GLY A 347 -22.47 -9.20 -33.26
CA GLY A 347 -21.92 -7.90 -33.64
C GLY A 347 -20.79 -7.91 -34.67
N GLY A 348 -20.44 -6.71 -35.13
CA GLY A 348 -19.26 -6.46 -35.98
C GLY A 348 -17.97 -6.34 -35.16
N ASP A 349 -17.80 -7.13 -34.11
CA ASP A 349 -17.05 -6.85 -32.88
C ASP A 349 -15.64 -6.29 -33.05
N ARG A 350 -15.40 -5.26 -32.24
CA ARG A 350 -14.10 -4.88 -31.72
C ARG A 350 -14.35 -4.30 -30.34
N THR A 351 -13.70 -4.83 -29.30
CA THR A 351 -13.46 -4.11 -28.02
C THR A 351 -14.69 -3.39 -27.44
N ASP A 352 -15.86 -3.97 -27.64
CA ASP A 352 -17.18 -3.43 -27.27
C ASP A 352 -17.65 -4.02 -25.94
N ILE A 353 -16.71 -4.28 -25.05
CA ILE A 353 -16.92 -4.72 -23.67
C ILE A 353 -15.91 -4.01 -22.77
N ASN A 354 -16.31 -3.66 -21.55
CA ASN A 354 -15.43 -3.06 -20.56
C ASN A 354 -15.92 -3.40 -19.14
N VAL A 355 -15.06 -3.22 -18.14
CA VAL A 355 -15.37 -3.49 -16.74
C VAL A 355 -14.72 -2.48 -15.81
N ALA A 356 -15.46 -2.10 -14.77
CA ALA A 356 -14.95 -1.35 -13.62
C ALA A 356 -15.71 -1.74 -12.36
N TYR A 357 -15.12 -1.52 -11.19
CA TYR A 357 -15.79 -1.65 -9.90
C TYR A 357 -16.34 -0.31 -9.43
N GLU A 358 -17.57 -0.31 -8.90
CA GLU A 358 -18.03 0.76 -8.02
C GLU A 358 -17.11 0.80 -6.78
N GLN A 359 -16.53 1.95 -6.46
CA GLN A 359 -15.41 2.03 -5.52
C GLN A 359 -15.86 1.95 -4.06
N GLN A 360 -17.08 2.40 -3.74
CA GLN A 360 -17.63 2.26 -2.38
C GLN A 360 -18.32 0.89 -2.16
N SER A 361 -19.11 0.41 -3.12
CA SER A 361 -19.93 -0.79 -2.95
C SER A 361 -19.21 -2.10 -3.30
N GLY A 362 -18.07 -2.02 -3.99
CA GLY A 362 -17.36 -3.20 -4.49
C GLY A 362 -18.14 -3.97 -5.56
N THR A 363 -19.17 -3.37 -6.15
CA THR A 363 -19.95 -4.01 -7.22
C THR A 363 -19.26 -3.84 -8.56
N ALA A 364 -18.88 -4.94 -9.22
CA ALA A 364 -18.34 -4.86 -10.58
C ALA A 364 -19.47 -4.57 -11.59
N MET A 365 -19.22 -3.64 -12.51
CA MET A 365 -20.08 -3.31 -13.64
C MET A 365 -19.41 -3.75 -14.93
N VAL A 366 -19.98 -4.75 -15.60
CA VAL A 366 -19.57 -5.16 -16.95
C VAL A 366 -20.54 -4.57 -17.96
N VAL A 367 -20.05 -3.71 -18.85
CA VAL A 367 -20.81 -3.12 -19.96
C VAL A 367 -20.38 -3.76 -21.27
N PHE A 368 -21.32 -4.06 -22.17
CA PHE A 368 -21.03 -4.77 -23.42
C PHE A 368 -22.03 -4.46 -24.55
N GLY A 369 -21.56 -4.57 -25.79
CA GLY A 369 -22.35 -4.52 -27.02
C GLY A 369 -22.90 -5.89 -27.42
N LYS A 370 -23.90 -5.90 -28.31
CA LYS A 370 -24.49 -7.14 -28.88
C LYS A 370 -24.79 -7.03 -30.38
N GLY A 371 -24.13 -6.10 -31.07
CA GLY A 371 -24.44 -5.78 -32.46
C GLY A 371 -25.79 -5.09 -32.68
N THR A 372 -26.38 -4.52 -31.64
CA THR A 372 -27.59 -3.68 -31.67
C THR A 372 -27.25 -2.25 -31.26
N ASP A 373 -28.15 -1.30 -31.51
CA ASP A 373 -27.97 0.13 -31.21
C ASP A 373 -27.92 0.48 -29.70
N ASP A 374 -27.92 -0.54 -28.84
CA ASP A 374 -28.00 -0.43 -27.38
C ASP A 374 -26.76 -1.04 -26.72
N VAL A 375 -26.43 -0.52 -25.54
CA VAL A 375 -25.41 -1.10 -24.65
C VAL A 375 -26.12 -1.91 -23.57
N TYR A 376 -25.54 -3.03 -23.19
CA TYR A 376 -26.04 -3.92 -22.14
C TYR A 376 -25.09 -3.93 -20.97
N TYR A 377 -25.58 -4.33 -19.81
CA TYR A 377 -24.74 -4.47 -18.63
C TYR A 377 -25.19 -5.58 -17.70
N ARG A 378 -24.23 -6.08 -16.93
CA ARG A 378 -24.37 -7.04 -15.83
C ARG A 378 -23.58 -6.52 -14.64
N ARG A 379 -24.07 -6.81 -13.45
CA ARG A 379 -23.38 -6.48 -12.20
C ARG A 379 -22.98 -7.73 -11.44
N TRP A 380 -21.81 -7.71 -10.83
CA TRP A 380 -21.33 -8.74 -9.90
C TRP A 380 -21.22 -8.14 -8.50
N THR A 381 -21.91 -8.74 -7.53
CA THR A 381 -22.00 -8.22 -6.15
C THR A 381 -21.28 -9.12 -5.14
N GLY A 382 -20.30 -9.93 -5.57
CA GLY A 382 -19.67 -10.99 -4.76
C GLY A 382 -20.52 -12.26 -4.59
N ALA A 383 -21.85 -12.16 -4.59
CA ALA A 383 -22.76 -13.29 -4.40
C ALA A 383 -23.25 -13.94 -5.70
N GLY A 384 -23.22 -13.20 -6.82
CA GLY A 384 -23.80 -13.64 -8.08
C GLY A 384 -23.92 -12.54 -9.13
N TRP A 385 -24.05 -12.95 -10.38
CA TRP A 385 -24.32 -12.04 -11.49
C TRP A 385 -25.80 -11.63 -11.55
N SER A 386 -26.04 -10.33 -11.75
CA SER A 386 -27.38 -9.79 -12.01
C SER A 386 -28.00 -10.36 -13.30
N SER A 387 -29.31 -10.18 -13.47
CA SER A 387 -29.93 -10.32 -14.80
C SER A 387 -29.36 -9.28 -15.77
N GLU A 388 -29.40 -9.60 -17.08
CA GLU A 388 -29.04 -8.65 -18.13
C GLU A 388 -29.95 -7.44 -18.06
N SER A 389 -29.34 -6.27 -18.09
CA SER A 389 -30.03 -5.00 -18.19
C SER A 389 -29.55 -4.26 -19.43
N MET A 390 -30.40 -3.36 -19.93
CA MET A 390 -30.14 -2.62 -21.16
C MET A 390 -30.07 -1.13 -20.82
N LEU A 391 -29.01 -0.50 -21.27
CA LEU A 391 -28.87 0.93 -21.35
C LEU A 391 -29.36 1.35 -22.74
N SER A 392 -30.61 1.78 -22.82
CA SER A 392 -31.16 2.26 -24.10
C SER A 392 -30.33 3.43 -24.59
N GLY A 393 -29.66 3.26 -25.73
CA GLY A 393 -28.76 4.24 -26.29
C GLY A 393 -29.51 5.47 -26.81
N ILE A 394 -28.74 6.54 -27.04
CA ILE A 394 -29.13 7.68 -27.90
C ILE A 394 -28.31 7.72 -29.19
N GLY A 395 -27.50 6.68 -29.44
CA GLY A 395 -26.65 6.51 -30.64
C GLY A 395 -27.40 5.77 -31.75
N PHE A 396 -27.03 6.06 -33.00
CA PHE A 396 -27.80 5.64 -34.18
C PHE A 396 -27.34 4.28 -34.78
N ASP A 397 -26.35 3.60 -34.17
CA ASP A 397 -25.79 2.30 -34.56
C ASP A 397 -25.07 1.59 -33.38
N TYR A 398 -24.64 0.33 -33.56
CA TYR A 398 -24.04 -0.50 -32.50
C TYR A 398 -22.64 -0.05 -32.04
N ALA A 399 -22.32 -0.37 -30.77
CA ALA A 399 -21.05 -0.03 -30.12
C ALA A 399 -19.85 -0.75 -30.77
N ARG A 400 -18.71 -0.06 -30.80
CA ARG A 400 -17.43 -0.53 -31.36
C ARG A 400 -16.22 -0.27 -30.45
N TRP A 401 -16.42 0.52 -29.42
CA TRP A 401 -15.45 0.76 -28.37
C TRP A 401 -16.23 1.19 -27.13
N LEU A 402 -15.97 0.53 -26.01
CA LEU A 402 -16.47 0.92 -24.71
C LEU A 402 -15.29 1.23 -23.79
N THR A 403 -15.42 2.30 -23.02
CA THR A 403 -14.49 2.65 -21.94
C THR A 403 -15.32 3.03 -20.73
N VAL A 404 -14.91 2.59 -19.55
CA VAL A 404 -15.49 3.03 -18.29
C VAL A 404 -14.41 3.57 -17.37
N GLY A 405 -14.80 4.49 -16.48
CA GLY A 405 -13.96 5.02 -15.42
C GLY A 405 -14.80 5.16 -14.18
N ALA A 406 -14.32 4.62 -13.06
CA ALA A 406 -15.00 4.71 -11.77
C ALA A 406 -14.53 5.94 -10.99
N ASP A 407 -15.43 6.52 -10.20
CA ASP A 407 -15.10 7.55 -9.23
C ASP A 407 -14.51 6.89 -7.98
N PRO A 408 -13.25 7.21 -7.60
CA PRO A 408 -12.63 6.64 -6.39
C PRO A 408 -13.41 6.95 -5.11
N SER A 409 -14.21 8.01 -5.10
CA SER A 409 -14.94 8.46 -3.90
C SER A 409 -16.42 8.06 -3.87
N SER A 410 -16.93 7.38 -4.90
CA SER A 410 -18.36 7.05 -4.99
C SER A 410 -18.69 5.79 -5.79
N ASN A 411 -19.97 5.43 -5.85
CA ASN A 411 -20.46 4.37 -6.75
C ASN A 411 -20.66 4.85 -8.19
N SER A 412 -20.16 6.03 -8.55
CA SER A 412 -20.34 6.58 -9.89
C SER A 412 -19.40 5.93 -10.91
N ILE A 413 -19.93 5.65 -12.10
CA ILE A 413 -19.13 5.12 -13.23
C ILE A 413 -19.47 5.91 -14.49
N ALA A 414 -18.48 6.51 -15.12
CA ALA A 414 -18.61 7.19 -16.40
C ALA A 414 -18.43 6.17 -17.51
N LEU A 415 -19.22 6.30 -18.56
CA LEU A 415 -19.18 5.45 -19.76
C LEU A 415 -18.95 6.32 -20.98
N GLY A 416 -17.96 5.96 -21.79
CA GLY A 416 -17.75 6.46 -23.14
C GLY A 416 -18.02 5.37 -24.16
N VAL A 417 -18.81 5.68 -25.18
CA VAL A 417 -19.17 4.74 -26.25
C VAL A 417 -18.86 5.35 -27.59
N ASN A 418 -18.12 4.62 -28.42
CA ASN A 418 -17.92 4.94 -29.83
C ASN A 418 -18.71 3.94 -30.68
N THR A 419 -19.45 4.42 -31.68
CA THR A 419 -20.33 3.58 -32.51
C THR A 419 -19.74 3.35 -33.90
N ASN A 420 -20.32 2.40 -34.63
CA ASN A 420 -19.93 2.07 -36.00
C ASN A 420 -20.11 3.24 -37.00
N ASP A 421 -21.01 4.19 -36.71
CA ASP A 421 -21.25 5.39 -37.52
C ASP A 421 -20.35 6.59 -37.11
N SER A 422 -19.34 6.37 -36.25
CA SER A 422 -18.43 7.41 -35.73
C SER A 422 -19.10 8.39 -34.76
N ASP A 423 -20.21 8.01 -34.14
CA ASP A 423 -20.78 8.78 -33.04
C ASP A 423 -20.08 8.44 -31.73
N VAL A 424 -19.84 9.45 -30.91
CA VAL A 424 -19.46 9.27 -29.51
C VAL A 424 -20.59 9.75 -28.63
N TRP A 425 -20.98 8.93 -27.65
CA TRP A 425 -21.91 9.34 -26.61
C TRP A 425 -21.40 8.92 -25.23
N LEU A 426 -21.84 9.68 -24.23
CA LEU A 426 -21.43 9.55 -22.83
C LEU A 426 -22.65 9.26 -21.96
N ALA A 427 -22.44 8.56 -20.84
CA ALA A 427 -23.41 8.40 -19.77
C ALA A 427 -22.69 8.26 -18.42
N VAL A 428 -23.42 8.44 -17.32
CA VAL A 428 -22.89 8.22 -15.97
C VAL A 428 -23.85 7.32 -15.20
N TRP A 429 -23.34 6.27 -14.58
CA TRP A 429 -24.03 5.50 -13.56
C TRP A 429 -23.87 6.25 -12.23
N ASP A 430 -24.96 6.47 -11.49
CA ASP A 430 -24.96 7.22 -10.21
C ASP A 430 -24.92 6.32 -8.96
N GLY A 431 -24.60 5.03 -9.14
CA GLY A 431 -24.73 3.98 -8.12
C GLY A 431 -26.08 3.23 -8.18
N SER A 432 -27.07 3.77 -8.91
CA SER A 432 -28.42 3.19 -8.97
C SER A 432 -29.03 3.11 -10.37
N ALA A 433 -28.71 4.07 -11.23
CA ALA A 433 -29.22 4.17 -12.59
C ALA A 433 -28.22 4.89 -13.50
N TRP A 434 -28.33 4.61 -14.80
CA TRP A 434 -27.64 5.39 -15.82
C TRP A 434 -28.38 6.70 -16.08
N ILE A 435 -27.67 7.81 -15.97
CA ILE A 435 -28.14 9.19 -16.10
C ILE A 435 -27.28 9.96 -17.10
N ASP A 436 -27.72 11.18 -17.43
CA ASP A 436 -26.98 12.17 -18.24
C ASP A 436 -26.43 11.65 -19.57
N GLN A 437 -27.20 10.81 -20.25
CA GLN A 437 -26.86 10.32 -21.58
C GLN A 437 -26.78 11.49 -22.58
N THR A 438 -25.66 11.65 -23.28
CA THR A 438 -25.50 12.70 -24.31
C THR A 438 -24.59 12.29 -25.47
N THR A 439 -25.01 12.55 -26.72
CA THR A 439 -24.15 12.40 -27.91
C THR A 439 -23.25 13.62 -27.99
N VAL A 440 -21.94 13.39 -27.94
CA VAL A 440 -20.94 14.47 -27.89
C VAL A 440 -20.37 14.83 -29.25
N THR A 441 -20.23 13.85 -30.15
CA THR A 441 -19.85 14.10 -31.54
C THR A 441 -20.46 13.04 -32.47
N THR A 442 -20.57 13.36 -33.76
CA THR A 442 -21.06 12.46 -34.83
C THR A 442 -20.00 12.28 -35.93
N GLY A 443 -18.74 12.51 -35.60
CA GLY A 443 -17.63 12.54 -36.54
C GLY A 443 -16.31 12.17 -35.89
N SER A 444 -16.32 11.18 -35.00
CA SER A 444 -15.14 10.67 -34.33
C SER A 444 -14.05 10.25 -35.31
N THR A 445 -12.79 10.40 -34.92
CA THR A 445 -11.60 10.13 -35.73
C THR A 445 -11.30 8.64 -35.88
N GLY A 446 -11.69 7.85 -34.89
CA GLY A 446 -11.66 6.39 -34.91
C GLY A 446 -13.06 5.84 -34.72
N VAL A 447 -13.32 4.66 -35.27
CA VAL A 447 -14.53 3.86 -34.99
C VAL A 447 -14.19 2.53 -34.36
N THR A 448 -12.93 2.13 -34.45
CA THR A 448 -12.44 0.82 -34.08
C THR A 448 -11.14 0.91 -33.29
N GLU A 449 -10.88 2.12 -32.80
CA GLU A 449 -9.71 2.61 -32.11
C GLU A 449 -10.20 3.29 -30.82
N PRO A 450 -9.34 3.43 -29.79
CA PRO A 450 -9.65 4.09 -28.51
C PRO A 450 -9.82 5.61 -28.65
N ALA A 451 -10.79 6.05 -29.46
CA ALA A 451 -10.99 7.45 -29.79
C ALA A 451 -11.80 8.22 -28.73
N VAL A 452 -12.22 7.55 -27.65
CA VAL A 452 -12.88 8.15 -26.48
C VAL A 452 -12.26 7.57 -25.20
N ALA A 453 -12.06 8.42 -24.19
CA ALA A 453 -11.61 8.04 -22.85
C ALA A 453 -12.45 8.77 -21.80
N VAL A 454 -12.67 8.13 -20.66
CA VAL A 454 -13.37 8.71 -19.50
C VAL A 454 -12.61 8.35 -18.21
N ALA A 455 -12.55 9.29 -17.28
CA ALA A 455 -11.98 9.09 -15.93
C ALA A 455 -12.65 10.06 -14.94
N PHE A 456 -12.47 9.84 -13.64
CA PHE A 456 -12.86 10.79 -12.60
C PHE A 456 -11.62 11.47 -12.00
N GLU A 457 -11.79 12.72 -11.60
CA GLU A 457 -10.87 13.42 -10.70
C GLU A 457 -10.87 12.70 -9.35
N GLY A 458 -9.69 12.53 -8.74
CA GLY A 458 -9.49 11.65 -7.58
C GLY A 458 -10.11 12.15 -6.27
N LEU A 459 -10.36 13.45 -6.10
CA LEU A 459 -10.95 14.02 -4.89
C LEU A 459 -12.32 14.65 -5.13
N SER A 460 -12.52 15.32 -6.27
CA SER A 460 -13.71 16.14 -6.48
C SER A 460 -14.95 15.35 -6.94
N GLY A 461 -14.77 14.09 -7.38
CA GLY A 461 -15.83 13.26 -7.98
C GLY A 461 -16.34 13.80 -9.32
N ARG A 462 -15.59 14.70 -9.99
CA ARG A 462 -15.93 15.19 -11.34
C ARG A 462 -15.36 14.27 -12.40
N ALA A 463 -16.19 13.90 -13.37
CA ALA A 463 -15.72 13.10 -14.50
C ALA A 463 -15.11 14.00 -15.59
N LEU A 464 -14.09 13.50 -16.28
CA LEU A 464 -13.51 14.07 -17.48
C LEU A 464 -13.68 13.05 -18.61
N ALA A 465 -14.19 13.51 -19.75
CA ALA A 465 -14.29 12.71 -20.97
C ALA A 465 -13.55 13.41 -22.10
N THR A 466 -12.69 12.70 -22.80
CA THR A 466 -12.00 13.18 -24.01
C THR A 466 -12.37 12.35 -25.23
N TYR A 467 -12.44 12.99 -26.39
CA TYR A 467 -12.79 12.33 -27.66
C TYR A 467 -12.13 13.02 -28.86
N GLY A 468 -11.85 12.24 -29.89
CA GLY A 468 -11.23 12.72 -31.11
C GLY A 468 -12.22 13.30 -32.10
N GLU A 469 -11.86 14.41 -32.74
CA GLU A 469 -12.53 14.96 -33.92
C GLU A 469 -11.49 15.24 -35.01
N PRO A 470 -11.87 15.45 -36.29
CA PRO A 470 -10.95 15.72 -37.41
C PRO A 470 -10.30 17.11 -37.34
N THR A 471 -9.68 17.41 -36.19
CA THR A 471 -9.01 18.64 -35.79
C THR A 471 -7.77 18.28 -34.98
N ASN A 472 -6.84 19.22 -34.82
CA ASN A 472 -5.60 18.99 -34.09
C ASN A 472 -5.69 19.21 -32.57
N THR A 473 -6.89 19.17 -32.02
CA THR A 473 -7.18 19.39 -30.60
C THR A 473 -8.18 18.33 -30.15
N PRO A 474 -7.80 17.38 -29.28
CA PRO A 474 -8.77 16.55 -28.58
C PRO A 474 -9.89 17.41 -27.96
N ARG A 475 -11.13 16.98 -28.11
CA ARG A 475 -12.30 17.59 -27.47
C ARG A 475 -12.48 16.99 -26.09
N TYR A 476 -13.06 17.77 -25.19
CA TYR A 476 -13.39 17.26 -23.86
C TYR A 476 -14.67 17.86 -23.29
N ARG A 477 -15.23 17.16 -22.30
CA ARG A 477 -16.31 17.62 -21.42
C ARG A 477 -16.02 17.19 -20.00
N THR A 478 -16.48 17.99 -19.04
CA THR A 478 -16.48 17.60 -17.63
C THR A 478 -17.90 17.29 -17.19
N TRP A 479 -18.08 16.30 -16.33
CA TRP A 479 -19.34 16.00 -15.67
C TRP A 479 -19.29 16.39 -14.19
N THR A 480 -20.41 16.84 -13.64
CA THR A 480 -20.55 17.13 -12.22
C THR A 480 -21.92 16.67 -11.76
N SER A 481 -21.96 15.95 -10.65
CA SER A 481 -23.20 15.45 -10.06
C SER A 481 -24.25 16.57 -9.91
N GLY A 482 -25.47 16.29 -10.36
CA GLY A 482 -26.60 17.23 -10.38
C GLY A 482 -26.56 18.32 -11.47
N SER A 483 -25.42 18.55 -12.14
CA SER A 483 -25.28 19.52 -13.25
C SER A 483 -25.13 18.86 -14.62
N GLY A 484 -24.71 17.60 -14.66
CA GLY A 484 -24.52 16.83 -15.89
C GLY A 484 -23.25 17.22 -16.65
N TRP A 485 -23.19 16.79 -17.93
CA TRP A 485 -22.06 17.09 -18.81
C TRP A 485 -22.02 18.56 -19.23
N SER A 486 -20.82 19.14 -19.20
CA SER A 486 -20.56 20.50 -19.68
C SER A 486 -20.80 20.64 -21.19
N ALA A 487 -20.77 21.89 -21.66
CA ALA A 487 -20.53 22.16 -23.07
C ALA A 487 -19.16 21.63 -23.49
N GLU A 488 -19.01 21.31 -24.78
CA GLU A 488 -17.74 20.90 -25.36
C GLU A 488 -16.68 22.00 -25.25
N ALA A 489 -15.47 21.58 -24.89
CA ALA A 489 -14.26 22.40 -24.84
C ALA A 489 -13.12 21.70 -25.58
N SER A 490 -11.97 22.37 -25.70
CA SER A 490 -10.81 21.87 -26.46
C SER A 490 -9.56 21.90 -25.61
N THR A 491 -8.79 20.82 -25.69
CA THR A 491 -7.43 20.75 -25.17
C THR A 491 -6.49 21.71 -25.93
N PRO A 492 -5.27 21.94 -25.44
CA PRO A 492 -4.18 22.47 -26.26
C PRO A 492 -3.99 21.67 -27.56
N GLY A 493 -3.50 22.34 -28.61
CA GLY A 493 -3.28 21.69 -29.90
C GLY A 493 -2.07 20.77 -29.88
N ILE A 494 -2.25 19.55 -30.38
CA ILE A 494 -1.24 18.46 -30.43
C ILE A 494 -0.62 18.31 -31.83
N GLY A 495 -0.78 19.29 -32.72
CA GLY A 495 -0.17 19.24 -34.06
C GLY A 495 -0.96 18.45 -35.12
N ALA A 496 -1.46 17.25 -34.81
CA ALA A 496 -2.23 16.42 -35.74
C ALA A 496 -3.51 15.81 -35.11
N GLN A 497 -4.22 14.97 -35.86
CA GLN A 497 -5.55 14.46 -35.47
C GLN A 497 -5.40 13.36 -34.40
N PRO A 498 -6.09 13.45 -33.24
CA PRO A 498 -6.04 12.39 -32.23
C PRO A 498 -6.73 11.12 -32.73
N ASN A 499 -6.06 9.96 -32.72
CA ASN A 499 -6.63 8.69 -33.16
C ASN A 499 -6.90 7.72 -32.00
N SER A 500 -5.97 7.62 -31.04
CA SER A 500 -6.17 6.86 -29.81
C SER A 500 -5.80 7.69 -28.59
N GLN A 501 -6.52 7.51 -27.50
CA GLN A 501 -6.29 8.24 -26.26
C GLN A 501 -6.65 7.42 -25.03
N MET A 502 -6.09 7.81 -23.89
CA MET A 502 -6.41 7.26 -22.57
C MET A 502 -6.25 8.34 -21.50
N LEU A 503 -7.06 8.26 -20.45
CA LEU A 503 -6.99 9.12 -19.28
C LEU A 503 -6.51 8.29 -18.09
N TYR A 504 -5.51 8.80 -17.38
CA TYR A 504 -4.93 8.18 -16.19
C TYR A 504 -5.18 9.13 -15.00
N PRO A 505 -6.17 8.86 -14.14
CA PRO A 505 -6.47 9.71 -13.00
C PRO A 505 -5.36 9.61 -11.96
N GLU A 506 -4.96 10.73 -11.38
CA GLU A 506 -3.96 10.81 -10.30
C GLU A 506 -4.58 10.31 -8.99
N PRO A 507 -4.02 9.27 -8.35
CA PRO A 507 -4.49 8.82 -7.05
C PRO A 507 -4.42 9.96 -6.02
N GLY A 508 -5.49 10.14 -5.24
CA GLY A 508 -5.52 11.15 -4.16
C GLY A 508 -5.50 12.62 -4.62
N ALA A 509 -5.64 12.93 -5.91
CA ALA A 509 -5.65 14.30 -6.43
C ALA A 509 -6.65 14.50 -7.57
N ASP A 510 -6.98 15.75 -7.88
CA ASP A 510 -7.84 16.09 -9.03
C ASP A 510 -7.09 16.06 -10.38
N GLY A 511 -5.84 15.62 -10.38
CA GLY A 511 -5.02 15.50 -11.57
C GLY A 511 -5.48 14.37 -12.48
N ILE A 512 -5.38 14.57 -13.79
CA ILE A 512 -5.59 13.50 -14.78
C ILE A 512 -4.58 13.68 -15.91
N MET A 513 -3.82 12.63 -16.23
CA MET A 513 -2.93 12.60 -17.38
C MET A 513 -3.67 12.09 -18.61
N LEU A 514 -3.69 12.88 -19.69
CA LEU A 514 -4.16 12.46 -21.01
C LEU A 514 -2.97 12.04 -21.86
N ALA A 515 -2.95 10.80 -22.34
CA ALA A 515 -2.04 10.34 -23.37
C ALA A 515 -2.78 10.20 -24.71
N VAL A 516 -2.14 10.64 -25.80
CA VAL A 516 -2.73 10.62 -27.15
C VAL A 516 -1.69 10.13 -28.15
N ASN A 517 -2.07 9.18 -29.00
CA ASN A 517 -1.34 8.88 -30.23
C ASN A 517 -2.14 9.40 -31.42
N ASP A 518 -1.50 10.22 -32.23
CA ASP A 518 -2.14 10.96 -33.32
C ASP A 518 -2.03 10.23 -34.68
N ASP A 519 -2.58 10.84 -35.73
CA ASP A 519 -2.55 10.32 -37.10
C ASP A 519 -1.21 10.51 -37.84
N SER A 520 -0.26 11.22 -37.20
CA SER A 520 1.13 11.37 -37.65
C SER A 520 2.08 10.36 -36.98
N ASN A 521 1.55 9.54 -36.06
CA ASN A 521 2.26 8.59 -35.19
C ASN A 521 3.05 9.29 -34.06
N ASP A 522 2.66 10.51 -33.67
CA ASP A 522 3.26 11.24 -32.57
C ASP A 522 2.53 10.89 -31.26
N ILE A 523 3.26 10.84 -30.14
CA ILE A 523 2.71 10.56 -28.81
C ILE A 523 2.82 11.81 -27.93
N HIS A 524 1.67 12.24 -27.44
CA HIS A 524 1.47 13.45 -26.66
C HIS A 524 0.94 13.14 -25.26
N TYR A 525 1.40 13.91 -24.28
CA TYR A 525 0.91 13.88 -22.91
C TYR A 525 0.47 15.27 -22.45
N LEU A 526 -0.74 15.38 -21.91
CA LEU A 526 -1.29 16.62 -21.37
C LEU A 526 -1.83 16.39 -19.97
N TYR A 527 -1.38 17.19 -19.01
CA TYR A 527 -1.85 17.11 -17.63
C TYR A 527 -3.04 18.04 -17.39
N TRP A 528 -4.14 17.52 -16.87
CA TRP A 528 -5.26 18.28 -16.34
C TRP A 528 -5.10 18.40 -14.83
N ASN A 529 -5.13 19.61 -14.27
CA ASN A 529 -4.89 19.84 -12.83
C ASN A 529 -6.18 19.95 -11.98
N GLY A 530 -7.29 19.38 -12.46
CA GLY A 530 -8.63 19.57 -11.89
C GLY A 530 -9.40 20.79 -12.44
N SER A 531 -8.72 21.75 -13.07
CA SER A 531 -9.36 22.98 -13.53
C SER A 531 -8.97 23.45 -14.93
N ALA A 532 -7.76 23.11 -15.38
CA ALA A 532 -7.22 23.50 -16.66
C ALA A 532 -6.17 22.50 -17.15
N TRP A 533 -5.97 22.49 -18.47
CA TRP A 533 -4.89 21.74 -19.12
C TRP A 533 -3.56 22.50 -19.03
N GLY A 534 -2.49 21.77 -18.72
CA GLY A 534 -1.11 22.16 -18.93
C GLY A 534 -0.72 22.20 -20.41
N PRO A 535 0.56 22.47 -20.73
CA PRO A 535 1.04 22.44 -22.12
C PRO A 535 1.03 21.01 -22.70
N ASP A 536 1.09 20.93 -24.03
CA ASP A 536 1.37 19.68 -24.75
C ASP A 536 2.83 19.24 -24.54
N ASN A 537 3.01 17.95 -24.24
CA ASN A 537 4.31 17.29 -24.15
C ASN A 537 4.39 16.18 -25.21
N GLU A 538 4.96 16.50 -26.36
CA GLU A 538 5.29 15.53 -27.42
C GLU A 538 6.54 14.74 -27.01
N LEU A 539 6.37 13.51 -26.52
CA LEU A 539 7.47 12.65 -26.06
C LEU A 539 8.02 11.75 -27.18
N GLU A 540 7.23 11.49 -28.22
CA GLU A 540 7.63 10.72 -29.39
C GLU A 540 7.10 11.33 -30.67
N THR A 541 7.94 11.33 -31.71
CA THR A 541 7.69 11.94 -33.03
C THR A 541 7.45 10.91 -34.14
N ASN A 542 7.51 9.62 -33.80
CA ASN A 542 7.16 8.49 -34.65
C ASN A 542 7.13 7.18 -33.84
N SER A 543 5.98 6.87 -33.24
CA SER A 543 5.68 5.56 -32.65
C SER A 543 5.60 4.46 -33.71
N GLY A 544 5.30 4.82 -34.96
CA GLY A 544 5.02 3.88 -36.04
C GLY A 544 3.74 3.07 -35.82
N ASP A 545 2.80 3.61 -35.04
CA ASP A 545 1.41 3.17 -34.92
C ASP A 545 0.49 4.40 -34.96
N ASP A 546 -0.66 4.30 -35.61
CA ASP A 546 -1.64 5.40 -35.74
C ASP A 546 -3.01 5.03 -35.18
N LYS A 547 -3.17 3.85 -34.56
CA LYS A 547 -4.50 3.27 -34.23
C LYS A 547 -4.59 2.65 -32.84
N ASN A 548 -3.51 2.07 -32.35
CA ASN A 548 -3.46 1.35 -31.08
C ASN A 548 -3.00 2.27 -29.94
N GLN A 549 -2.73 1.71 -28.76
CA GLN A 549 -2.14 2.42 -27.62
C GLN A 549 -0.67 2.01 -27.44
N PRO A 550 0.27 2.55 -28.25
CA PRO A 550 1.70 2.30 -28.10
C PRO A 550 2.32 3.09 -26.92
N PHE A 551 1.50 3.41 -25.92
CA PHE A 551 1.82 4.23 -24.77
C PHE A 551 1.08 3.73 -23.53
N LEU A 552 1.60 4.11 -22.37
CA LEU A 552 1.02 3.94 -21.04
C LEU A 552 1.45 5.14 -20.18
N PHE A 553 0.71 5.41 -19.12
CA PHE A 553 1.16 6.23 -18.01
C PHE A 553 0.87 5.48 -16.71
N LEU A 554 1.84 5.44 -15.81
CA LEU A 554 1.68 4.98 -14.43
C LEU A 554 1.99 6.17 -13.52
N TRP A 555 1.35 6.25 -12.36
CA TRP A 555 1.67 7.31 -11.42
C TRP A 555 2.93 6.93 -10.64
N GLU A 556 3.44 7.85 -9.82
CA GLU A 556 4.34 7.39 -8.77
C GLU A 556 3.46 6.85 -7.67
N GLY A 557 3.40 5.51 -7.56
CA GLY A 557 2.84 4.86 -6.39
C GLY A 557 3.47 5.47 -5.15
N VAL A 558 2.70 6.27 -4.42
CA VAL A 558 2.89 6.33 -2.98
C VAL A 558 2.54 4.91 -2.55
N ALA A 559 3.55 4.07 -2.31
CA ALA A 559 3.31 2.85 -1.56
C ALA A 559 2.61 3.30 -0.27
N GLY A 560 1.34 2.92 -0.11
CA GLY A 560 0.61 3.19 1.12
C GLY A 560 -0.68 4.03 1.05
N SER A 561 -1.47 4.02 -0.03
CA SER A 561 -2.88 4.44 0.09
C SER A 561 -3.77 3.80 -0.98
N PRO A 562 -4.76 2.97 -0.62
CA PRO A 562 -5.83 2.65 -1.55
C PRO A 562 -6.58 3.94 -1.95
N PRO A 563 -7.12 4.03 -3.18
CA PRO A 563 -7.94 5.16 -3.58
C PRO A 563 -9.16 5.27 -2.66
N GLY A 564 -9.32 6.40 -1.96
CA GLY A 564 -10.54 6.71 -1.19
C GLY A 564 -10.44 6.62 0.34
N CYS A 565 -9.26 6.41 0.91
CA CYS A 565 -9.06 6.45 2.36
C CYS A 565 -9.12 7.89 2.89
N THR A 566 -10.01 8.17 3.84
CA THR A 566 -9.96 9.35 4.73
C THR A 566 -9.46 8.86 6.08
N ASP A 567 -8.54 9.60 6.69
CA ASP A 567 -7.98 9.37 8.02
C ASP A 567 -8.22 10.66 8.82
N ALA A 568 -9.27 10.67 9.63
CA ALA A 568 -9.85 11.89 10.21
C ALA A 568 -9.13 12.35 11.49
N ASP A 569 -8.48 11.47 12.22
CA ASP A 569 -7.71 11.75 13.43
C ASP A 569 -6.18 11.67 13.23
N SER A 570 -5.75 11.29 12.02
CA SER A 570 -4.36 11.24 11.57
C SER A 570 -3.53 10.20 12.31
N ASP A 571 -4.14 9.06 12.60
CA ASP A 571 -3.51 7.95 13.31
C ASP A 571 -2.94 6.86 12.38
N GLY A 572 -3.15 7.01 11.07
CA GLY A 572 -2.62 6.11 10.05
C GLY A 572 -3.54 4.97 9.66
N LEU A 573 -4.77 4.89 10.20
CA LEU A 573 -5.82 3.99 9.73
C LEU A 573 -6.85 4.73 8.87
N CYS A 574 -7.52 3.99 8.00
CA CYS A 574 -8.65 4.52 7.24
C CYS A 574 -9.93 4.53 8.08
N ASP A 575 -10.68 5.63 8.05
CA ASP A 575 -11.97 5.77 8.75
C ASP A 575 -12.96 4.61 8.46
N LEU A 576 -12.83 4.01 7.27
CA LEU A 576 -13.63 2.88 6.80
C LEU A 576 -13.20 1.54 7.40
N GLU A 577 -11.91 1.34 7.66
CA GLU A 577 -11.37 0.12 8.26
C GLU A 577 -11.61 0.09 9.77
N GLU A 578 -11.86 1.27 10.35
CA GLU A 578 -12.26 1.44 11.74
C GLU A 578 -13.80 1.39 11.91
N ASP A 579 -14.59 1.30 10.83
CA ASP A 579 -16.04 1.13 10.89
C ASP A 579 -16.46 -0.35 10.94
N ALA A 580 -17.09 -0.76 12.04
CA ALA A 580 -17.69 -2.09 12.17
C ALA A 580 -18.84 -2.39 11.16
N ASN A 581 -19.23 -1.43 10.31
CA ASN A 581 -20.17 -1.52 9.19
C ASN A 581 -21.45 -2.31 9.51
N THR A 582 -22.04 -2.03 10.67
CA THR A 582 -23.14 -2.84 11.21
C THR A 582 -24.45 -2.70 10.42
N ASP A 583 -24.58 -1.67 9.59
CA ASP A 583 -25.70 -1.39 8.70
C ASP A 583 -25.40 -1.58 7.21
N LEU A 584 -24.19 -2.05 6.86
CA LEU A 584 -23.76 -2.42 5.51
C LEU A 584 -23.70 -1.26 4.51
N ASP A 585 -23.44 -0.04 4.99
CA ASP A 585 -23.30 1.15 4.14
C ASP A 585 -21.88 1.72 4.06
N ASN A 586 -20.91 1.16 4.82
CA ASN A 586 -19.50 1.54 4.80
C ASN A 586 -19.30 3.06 5.03
N ASN A 587 -20.14 3.67 5.85
CA ASN A 587 -20.08 5.10 6.13
C ASN A 587 -19.97 5.37 7.65
N PRO A 588 -18.77 5.77 8.13
CA PRO A 588 -18.53 6.03 9.55
C PRO A 588 -19.40 7.18 10.11
N ALA A 589 -20.00 8.01 9.24
CA ALA A 589 -20.91 9.08 9.66
C ALA A 589 -22.36 8.62 9.92
N THR A 590 -22.79 7.45 9.45
CA THR A 590 -24.15 6.90 9.64
C THR A 590 -24.20 5.80 10.70
N ASN A 591 -23.09 5.10 10.90
CA ASN A 591 -22.77 4.25 12.04
C ASN A 591 -21.44 4.71 12.62
N PRO A 592 -21.37 5.27 13.84
CA PRO A 592 -20.13 5.81 14.37
C PRO A 592 -19.09 4.74 14.74
N GLY A 593 -19.04 3.54 14.15
CA GLY A 593 -17.98 2.57 14.47
C GLY A 593 -17.97 2.04 15.91
N PRO A 594 -16.96 1.21 16.29
CA PRO A 594 -16.64 0.88 17.66
C PRO A 594 -16.10 2.11 18.43
N ASP A 595 -16.15 2.00 19.75
CA ASP A 595 -15.66 2.96 20.75
C ASP A 595 -14.94 2.07 21.77
N THR A 596 -13.66 1.79 21.49
CA THR A 596 -12.90 0.75 22.17
C THR A 596 -12.63 1.10 23.64
N ASP A 597 -12.31 2.36 23.93
CA ASP A 597 -12.03 2.84 25.29
C ASP A 597 -13.30 3.29 26.07
N GLY A 598 -14.41 3.52 25.37
CA GLY A 598 -15.71 3.90 25.94
C GLY A 598 -15.84 5.38 26.30
N ASP A 599 -15.00 6.26 25.76
CA ASP A 599 -14.98 7.69 26.08
C ASP A 599 -16.02 8.52 25.32
N THR A 600 -16.75 7.89 24.39
CA THR A 600 -17.77 8.46 23.47
C THR A 600 -17.23 9.11 22.21
N THR A 601 -15.92 9.11 22.02
CA THR A 601 -15.24 9.33 20.75
C THR A 601 -15.12 7.96 20.08
N PRO A 602 -15.63 7.79 18.86
CA PRO A 602 -15.41 6.54 18.15
C PRO A 602 -14.03 6.49 17.52
N ASN A 603 -13.54 5.26 17.31
CA ASN A 603 -12.16 4.97 16.92
C ASN A 603 -11.64 5.83 15.76
N TYR A 604 -12.37 5.90 14.64
CA TYR A 604 -12.02 6.77 13.48
C TYR A 604 -11.94 8.29 13.74
N LEU A 605 -12.18 8.75 14.97
CA LEU A 605 -12.01 10.14 15.41
C LEU A 605 -11.14 10.24 16.67
N ASP A 606 -10.54 9.14 17.10
CA ASP A 606 -9.78 8.97 18.31
C ASP A 606 -8.38 8.40 18.04
N ALA A 607 -7.38 9.28 18.03
CA ALA A 607 -5.99 8.89 17.76
C ALA A 607 -5.32 8.00 18.85
N ASP A 608 -6.08 7.52 19.85
CA ASP A 608 -5.69 6.68 20.99
C ASP A 608 -6.85 5.72 21.30
N ASP A 609 -7.17 4.86 20.33
CA ASP A 609 -8.38 4.02 20.25
C ASP A 609 -8.73 3.25 21.54
N ASP A 610 -7.71 2.69 22.19
CA ASP A 610 -7.86 1.87 23.39
C ASP A 610 -7.70 2.67 24.70
N GLY A 611 -7.40 3.97 24.58
CA GLY A 611 -7.25 4.93 25.66
C GLY A 611 -6.07 4.63 26.59
N ASP A 612 -5.05 3.90 26.14
CA ASP A 612 -3.89 3.54 26.95
C ASP A 612 -2.87 4.69 27.11
N GLY A 613 -3.00 5.73 26.28
CA GLY A 613 -2.12 6.90 26.25
C GLY A 613 -0.97 6.80 25.26
N THR A 614 -0.97 5.76 24.42
CA THR A 614 -0.08 5.54 23.29
C THR A 614 -0.90 5.73 22.02
N PRO A 615 -0.59 6.72 21.16
CA PRO A 615 -1.42 6.93 19.98
C PRO A 615 -1.44 5.69 19.07
N THR A 616 -2.59 5.35 18.49
CA THR A 616 -2.83 4.21 17.59
C THR A 616 -1.71 4.03 16.55
N ALA A 617 -1.29 5.14 15.90
CA ALA A 617 -0.17 5.21 14.96
C ALA A 617 1.17 4.64 15.48
N SER A 618 1.39 4.72 16.79
CA SER A 618 2.63 4.32 17.47
C SER A 618 2.62 2.87 17.94
N GLU A 619 1.49 2.19 17.78
CA GLU A 619 1.26 0.83 18.26
C GLU A 619 1.45 -0.22 17.16
N GLY A 620 1.75 0.24 15.95
CA GLY A 620 1.85 -0.65 14.79
C GLY A 620 0.48 -1.09 14.34
N ALA A 621 -0.49 -0.18 14.40
CA ALA A 621 -1.81 -0.34 13.82
C ALA A 621 -1.75 -0.61 12.30
N ASP A 622 -0.78 -0.01 11.61
CA ASP A 622 -0.51 -0.27 10.21
C ASP A 622 1.02 -0.31 9.94
N PRO A 623 1.65 -1.49 10.08
CA PRO A 623 3.09 -1.65 9.86
C PRO A 623 3.56 -1.39 8.43
N ASN A 624 2.69 -1.48 7.43
CA ASN A 624 3.05 -1.34 6.03
C ASN A 624 2.67 0.03 5.43
N ALA A 625 1.94 0.85 6.21
CA ALA A 625 1.49 2.20 5.91
C ALA A 625 0.47 2.29 4.77
N ASP A 626 -0.38 1.27 4.56
CA ASP A 626 -1.46 1.24 3.56
C ASP A 626 -2.85 1.67 4.04
N GLY A 627 -2.97 2.14 5.29
CA GLY A 627 -4.22 2.55 5.93
C GLY A 627 -5.08 1.38 6.40
N ASP A 628 -4.61 0.14 6.23
CA ASP A 628 -5.36 -1.07 6.53
C ASP A 628 -4.81 -1.80 7.75
N PRO A 629 -5.61 -1.98 8.82
CA PRO A 629 -5.12 -2.57 10.06
C PRO A 629 -5.00 -4.11 10.05
N ARG A 630 -5.16 -4.80 8.91
CA ARG A 630 -5.13 -6.28 8.90
C ARG A 630 -3.76 -6.88 9.21
N ASP A 631 -2.69 -6.12 8.99
CA ASP A 631 -1.35 -6.51 9.40
C ASP A 631 -0.92 -5.86 10.71
N ALA A 632 -1.86 -5.24 11.43
CA ALA A 632 -1.64 -4.66 12.74
C ALA A 632 -0.90 -5.62 13.66
N ARG A 633 0.02 -5.05 14.42
CA ARG A 633 0.83 -5.80 15.37
C ARG A 633 -0.06 -6.30 16.51
N ASP A 634 -0.01 -7.61 16.76
CA ASP A 634 -0.55 -8.26 17.95
C ASP A 634 0.64 -8.86 18.72
N ALA A 635 1.07 -8.17 19.78
CA ALA A 635 2.28 -8.48 20.53
C ALA A 635 2.12 -9.68 21.47
N ASP A 636 0.91 -9.89 22.01
CA ASP A 636 0.64 -10.92 23.01
C ASP A 636 -0.06 -12.18 22.44
N ARG A 637 -0.51 -12.08 21.18
CA ARG A 637 -1.12 -13.13 20.35
C ARG A 637 -2.47 -13.62 20.86
N ASP A 638 -3.23 -12.77 21.52
CA ASP A 638 -4.57 -13.11 21.98
C ASP A 638 -5.67 -12.94 20.91
N GLY A 639 -5.33 -12.31 19.78
CA GLY A 639 -6.19 -12.11 18.62
C GLY A 639 -6.83 -10.73 18.54
N GLU A 640 -6.54 -9.83 19.48
CA GLU A 640 -6.83 -8.40 19.38
C GLU A 640 -5.53 -7.64 19.02
N PRO A 641 -5.55 -6.73 18.02
CA PRO A 641 -4.38 -5.91 17.70
C PRO A 641 -3.99 -4.96 18.84
N ASP A 642 -2.69 -4.64 18.96
CA ASP A 642 -2.15 -3.79 20.03
C ASP A 642 -2.93 -2.46 20.18
N TYR A 643 -3.33 -1.82 19.08
CA TYR A 643 -4.05 -0.54 19.09
C TYR A 643 -5.53 -0.62 19.52
N LEU A 644 -6.07 -1.83 19.63
CA LEU A 644 -7.40 -2.12 20.18
C LEU A 644 -7.32 -2.89 21.51
N ASP A 645 -6.11 -3.28 21.92
CA ASP A 645 -5.83 -4.15 23.06
C ASP A 645 -5.25 -3.36 24.24
N ALA A 646 -6.15 -2.66 24.93
CA ALA A 646 -5.82 -1.96 26.16
C ALA A 646 -5.12 -2.93 27.14
N PRO A 647 -3.85 -2.68 27.52
CA PRO A 647 -3.03 -3.67 28.18
C PRO A 647 -3.68 -4.17 29.48
N THR A 648 -3.69 -5.50 29.64
CA THR A 648 -4.14 -6.21 30.86
C THR A 648 -3.29 -5.91 32.13
N SER A 649 -2.50 -4.84 32.11
CA SER A 649 -1.84 -4.21 33.25
C SER A 649 -2.20 -2.72 33.28
N ALA A 650 -2.68 -2.22 34.42
CA ALA A 650 -3.05 -0.81 34.53
C ALA A 650 -1.78 0.05 34.34
N ALA A 651 -1.79 0.93 33.33
CA ALA A 651 -0.68 1.80 32.93
C ALA A 651 -0.14 2.70 34.07
N ASP A 652 -0.85 2.80 35.19
CA ASP A 652 -0.41 3.47 36.42
C ASP A 652 0.50 2.61 37.33
N GLY A 653 0.83 1.39 36.90
CA GLY A 653 1.61 0.42 37.66
C GLY A 653 0.81 -0.28 38.76
N THR A 654 -0.52 -0.25 38.69
CA THR A 654 -1.39 -1.04 39.57
C THR A 654 -1.71 -2.42 39.00
N VAL A 655 -2.15 -3.33 39.87
CA VAL A 655 -2.52 -4.70 39.49
C VAL A 655 -3.89 -4.66 38.84
N ALA A 656 -3.96 -4.88 37.52
CA ALA A 656 -5.21 -4.92 36.77
C ALA A 656 -6.05 -6.15 37.11
N THR A 657 -5.43 -7.34 37.12
CA THR A 657 -6.08 -8.58 37.58
C THR A 657 -5.11 -9.40 38.44
N GLU A 658 -5.66 -10.19 39.37
CA GLU A 658 -4.86 -11.09 40.20
C GLU A 658 -5.39 -12.52 40.10
N GLN A 659 -4.49 -13.47 39.85
CA GLN A 659 -4.77 -14.90 39.98
C GLN A 659 -3.86 -15.50 41.05
N LYS A 660 -4.47 -15.87 42.17
CA LYS A 660 -3.75 -16.52 43.26
C LYS A 660 -3.56 -18.01 42.99
N ILE A 661 -2.31 -18.47 43.06
CA ILE A 661 -1.93 -19.88 43.01
C ILE A 661 -1.41 -20.30 44.40
N SER A 662 -2.00 -21.33 44.98
CA SER A 662 -1.62 -21.92 46.27
C SER A 662 -2.16 -23.34 46.39
N ASP A 663 -1.79 -24.05 47.46
CA ASP A 663 -2.36 -25.36 47.82
C ASP A 663 -3.88 -25.36 48.09
N THR A 664 -4.53 -24.19 48.02
CA THR A 664 -5.98 -24.02 48.24
C THR A 664 -6.72 -23.26 47.13
N GLN A 665 -6.02 -22.68 46.14
CA GLN A 665 -6.60 -21.83 45.09
C GLN A 665 -5.76 -21.87 43.80
N GLY A 666 -6.38 -21.62 42.64
CA GLY A 666 -5.66 -21.47 41.37
C GLY A 666 -5.22 -22.79 40.74
N GLY A 667 -5.87 -23.92 41.04
CA GLY A 667 -5.69 -25.20 40.34
C GLY A 667 -4.50 -26.04 40.79
N LEU A 668 -3.57 -25.52 41.60
CA LEU A 668 -2.40 -26.26 42.08
C LEU A 668 -2.82 -27.40 43.02
N THR A 669 -2.43 -28.64 42.71
CA THR A 669 -2.74 -29.81 43.55
C THR A 669 -1.59 -30.24 44.47
N ALA A 670 -0.39 -29.68 44.26
CA ALA A 670 0.77 -29.88 45.09
C ALA A 670 0.52 -29.42 46.54
N THR A 671 1.01 -30.22 47.50
CA THR A 671 1.03 -29.82 48.90
C THR A 671 2.23 -28.90 49.14
N LEU A 672 1.97 -27.67 49.57
CA LEU A 672 3.00 -26.71 49.96
C LEU A 672 3.17 -26.75 51.49
N THR A 673 4.39 -26.92 51.99
CA THR A 673 4.62 -26.93 53.44
C THR A 673 5.16 -25.59 53.93
N THR A 674 4.96 -25.32 55.24
CA THR A 674 5.37 -24.05 55.82
C THR A 674 6.88 -23.95 55.86
N ASN A 675 7.41 -22.81 55.44
CA ASN A 675 8.84 -22.48 55.30
C ASN A 675 9.52 -22.98 54.02
N ASP A 676 8.88 -23.73 53.14
CA ASP A 676 9.48 -24.15 51.85
C ASP A 676 9.75 -22.98 50.89
N HIS A 677 9.10 -21.83 51.15
CA HIS A 677 9.19 -20.61 50.37
C HIS A 677 8.86 -20.81 48.88
N PHE A 678 7.82 -21.61 48.59
CA PHE A 678 7.22 -21.66 47.26
C PHE A 678 6.89 -20.25 46.76
N GLY A 679 7.33 -19.92 45.55
CA GLY A 679 7.21 -18.57 44.98
C GLY A 679 8.40 -17.66 45.27
N ARG A 680 9.49 -18.16 45.87
CA ARG A 680 10.70 -17.36 46.15
C ARG A 680 11.39 -16.84 44.90
N SER A 681 11.30 -17.60 43.82
CA SER A 681 11.75 -17.27 42.47
C SER A 681 10.69 -17.77 41.49
N VAL A 682 10.45 -17.00 40.43
CA VAL A 682 9.49 -17.32 39.36
C VAL A 682 10.11 -16.88 38.04
N ALA A 683 9.98 -17.70 37.01
CA ALA A 683 10.33 -17.33 35.64
C ALA A 683 9.28 -17.88 34.66
N SER A 684 8.96 -17.09 33.63
CA SER A 684 8.32 -17.63 32.43
C SER A 684 9.33 -18.49 31.69
N ILE A 685 8.91 -19.67 31.24
CA ILE A 685 9.76 -20.65 30.55
C ILE A 685 9.27 -20.98 29.14
N GLY A 686 8.34 -20.17 28.61
CA GLY A 686 7.67 -20.42 27.34
C GLY A 686 6.58 -21.49 27.46
N ASP A 687 5.96 -21.83 26.33
CA ASP A 687 4.99 -22.93 26.22
C ASP A 687 5.73 -24.27 26.10
N VAL A 688 5.81 -25.01 27.21
CA VAL A 688 6.58 -26.25 27.31
C VAL A 688 5.74 -27.47 26.92
N ASP A 689 4.40 -27.40 27.06
CA ASP A 689 3.50 -28.50 26.69
C ASP A 689 2.87 -28.39 25.28
N GLY A 690 3.10 -27.26 24.59
CA GLY A 690 2.73 -27.01 23.20
C GLY A 690 1.24 -26.69 23.02
N ASP A 691 0.59 -26.14 24.05
CA ASP A 691 -0.85 -25.83 24.04
C ASP A 691 -1.19 -24.38 23.70
N GLY A 692 -0.17 -23.55 23.44
CA GLY A 692 -0.29 -22.13 23.13
C GLY A 692 -0.26 -21.21 24.35
N ILE A 693 -0.17 -21.73 25.57
CA ILE A 693 -0.12 -20.94 26.81
C ILE A 693 1.29 -21.00 27.42
N ALA A 694 1.83 -19.85 27.82
CA ALA A 694 3.14 -19.81 28.47
C ALA A 694 3.12 -20.42 29.88
N ASP A 695 4.13 -21.22 30.20
CA ASP A 695 4.29 -21.92 31.47
C ASP A 695 5.24 -21.22 32.43
N LEU A 696 5.15 -21.59 33.72
CA LEU A 696 5.97 -21.00 34.79
C LEU A 696 6.87 -22.03 35.45
N ALA A 697 8.11 -21.64 35.77
CA ALA A 697 8.95 -22.33 36.73
C ALA A 697 9.01 -21.57 38.06
N VAL A 698 8.66 -22.25 39.16
CA VAL A 698 8.52 -21.67 40.50
C VAL A 698 9.42 -22.37 41.51
N GLY A 699 10.31 -21.61 42.16
CA GLY A 699 11.24 -22.14 43.16
C GLY A 699 10.64 -22.26 44.57
N ALA A 700 11.05 -23.32 45.28
CA ALA A 700 10.80 -23.57 46.69
C ALA A 700 12.12 -24.03 47.37
N PRO A 701 13.07 -23.11 47.63
CA PRO A 701 14.43 -23.46 48.02
C PRO A 701 14.57 -24.21 49.35
N PHE A 702 13.57 -24.16 50.22
CA PHE A 702 13.65 -24.82 51.53
C PHE A 702 12.77 -26.07 51.60
N ASP A 703 12.33 -26.59 50.45
CA ASP A 703 11.60 -27.84 50.39
C ASP A 703 12.47 -29.01 50.92
N ASP A 704 11.91 -29.74 51.88
CA ASP A 704 12.58 -30.83 52.61
C ASP A 704 12.52 -32.20 51.91
N ASP A 705 12.01 -32.25 50.68
CA ASP A 705 11.84 -33.49 49.92
C ASP A 705 13.21 -34.13 49.60
N GLY A 706 13.49 -35.25 50.28
CA GLY A 706 14.77 -35.97 50.23
C GLY A 706 15.76 -35.59 51.33
N GLY A 707 15.56 -34.50 52.06
CA GLY A 707 16.36 -34.09 53.23
C GLY A 707 16.28 -32.59 53.53
N SER A 708 16.94 -32.13 54.60
CA SER A 708 16.81 -30.76 55.13
C SER A 708 17.18 -29.69 54.10
N ASP A 709 16.24 -28.80 53.76
CA ASP A 709 16.43 -27.63 52.90
C ASP A 709 17.17 -27.95 51.59
N ARG A 710 16.79 -29.04 50.92
CA ARG A 710 17.40 -29.41 49.62
C ARG A 710 16.84 -28.57 48.49
N GLY A 711 15.58 -28.17 48.62
CA GLY A 711 14.89 -27.31 47.67
C GLY A 711 14.25 -28.06 46.50
N ALA A 712 13.34 -27.37 45.83
CA ALA A 712 12.61 -27.86 44.68
C ALA A 712 12.30 -26.74 43.66
N VAL A 713 12.04 -27.13 42.41
CA VAL A 713 11.43 -26.29 41.37
C VAL A 713 10.15 -26.96 40.90
N TYR A 714 9.10 -26.18 40.73
CA TYR A 714 7.82 -26.61 40.19
C TYR A 714 7.64 -26.02 38.80
N VAL A 715 7.43 -26.85 37.79
CA VAL A 715 6.92 -26.39 36.50
C VAL A 715 5.40 -26.42 36.58
N LEU A 716 4.77 -25.27 36.36
CA LEU A 716 3.33 -25.09 36.37
C LEU A 716 2.87 -24.88 34.93
N PHE A 717 2.11 -25.86 34.42
CA PHE A 717 1.41 -25.75 33.15
C PHE A 717 0.12 -24.98 33.37
N LEU A 718 -0.10 -23.90 32.62
CA LEU A 718 -1.21 -22.98 32.88
C LEU A 718 -2.40 -23.21 31.94
N ASN A 719 -3.57 -22.72 32.35
CA ASN A 719 -4.69 -22.45 31.45
C ASN A 719 -4.67 -20.96 31.09
N ALA A 720 -5.32 -20.58 29.99
CA ALA A 720 -5.44 -19.17 29.55
C ALA A 720 -5.95 -18.20 30.64
N ASN A 721 -6.72 -18.67 31.62
CA ASN A 721 -7.20 -17.85 32.74
C ASN A 721 -6.20 -17.73 33.92
N GLY A 722 -4.94 -18.12 33.73
CA GLY A 722 -3.88 -18.06 34.74
C GLY A 722 -3.94 -19.12 35.85
N THR A 723 -4.88 -20.07 35.78
CA THR A 723 -4.94 -21.20 36.75
C THR A 723 -4.07 -22.38 36.31
N VAL A 724 -3.55 -23.15 37.26
CA VAL A 724 -2.71 -24.33 36.98
C VAL A 724 -3.56 -25.47 36.38
N LYS A 725 -3.19 -25.88 35.16
CA LYS A 725 -3.71 -27.05 34.42
C LYS A 725 -3.10 -28.33 34.95
N SER A 726 -1.77 -28.34 35.16
CA SER A 726 -1.04 -29.43 35.81
C SER A 726 0.34 -28.97 36.29
N GLU A 727 1.00 -29.75 37.14
CA GLU A 727 2.31 -29.40 37.69
C GLU A 727 3.32 -30.57 37.67
N GLN A 728 4.60 -30.24 37.49
CA GLN A 728 5.72 -31.15 37.62
C GLN A 728 6.70 -30.62 38.70
N LYS A 729 6.80 -31.34 39.82
CA LYS A 729 7.82 -31.07 40.85
C LYS A 729 9.17 -31.69 40.45
N ILE A 730 10.24 -30.92 40.61
CA ILE A 730 11.63 -31.33 40.44
C ILE A 730 12.34 -31.13 41.79
N SER A 731 12.76 -32.23 42.41
CA SER A 731 13.39 -32.28 43.74
C SER A 731 14.38 -33.44 43.81
N ASP A 732 14.99 -33.67 44.97
CA ASP A 732 15.87 -34.83 45.19
C ASP A 732 15.15 -36.18 44.96
N THR A 733 13.82 -36.23 45.13
CA THR A 733 13.03 -37.46 45.03
C THR A 733 12.04 -37.48 43.85
N ALA A 734 11.84 -36.37 43.14
CA ALA A 734 10.88 -36.22 42.04
C ALA A 734 11.49 -35.46 40.84
N GLY A 735 10.92 -35.63 39.64
CA GLY A 735 11.32 -34.87 38.44
C GLY A 735 12.67 -35.25 37.83
N GLY A 736 13.28 -36.36 38.26
CA GLY A 736 14.35 -37.02 37.50
C GLY A 736 15.73 -36.36 37.56
N LEU A 737 16.04 -35.59 38.62
CA LEU A 737 17.39 -35.05 38.82
C LEU A 737 18.43 -36.19 38.85
N ALA A 738 19.42 -36.10 37.94
CA ALA A 738 20.43 -37.14 37.77
C ALA A 738 21.42 -37.22 38.95
N THR A 739 21.56 -36.13 39.71
CA THR A 739 22.45 -36.02 40.86
C THR A 739 21.64 -35.71 42.12
N PRO A 740 21.82 -36.48 43.21
CA PRO A 740 21.17 -36.17 44.47
C PRO A 740 21.58 -34.81 45.02
N LEU A 741 20.62 -34.09 45.60
CA LEU A 741 20.83 -32.85 46.33
C LEU A 741 21.33 -33.16 47.75
N ALA A 742 22.25 -32.32 48.25
CA ALA A 742 22.69 -32.33 49.64
C ALA A 742 21.85 -31.35 50.48
N ASN A 743 21.83 -31.58 51.80
CA ASN A 743 21.15 -30.66 52.71
C ASN A 743 21.76 -29.25 52.57
N LEU A 744 20.91 -28.22 52.53
CA LEU A 744 21.26 -26.81 52.33
C LEU A 744 21.74 -26.45 50.90
N ASP A 745 21.46 -27.26 49.90
CA ASP A 745 21.71 -26.89 48.48
C ASP A 745 20.75 -25.79 48.00
N GLU A 746 19.59 -25.67 48.65
CA GLU A 746 18.60 -24.60 48.39
C GLU A 746 18.16 -24.52 46.91
N PHE A 747 17.98 -25.68 46.26
CA PHE A 747 17.60 -25.77 44.85
C PHE A 747 16.29 -25.02 44.57
N GLY A 748 16.28 -24.17 43.53
CA GLY A 748 15.17 -23.25 43.28
C GLY A 748 15.31 -21.85 43.91
N MET A 749 16.46 -21.52 44.53
CA MET A 749 16.73 -20.17 45.04
C MET A 749 16.64 -19.07 43.97
N GLY A 750 17.01 -19.40 42.73
CA GLY A 750 16.88 -18.54 41.55
C GLY A 750 16.58 -19.38 40.32
N VAL A 751 15.60 -18.94 39.54
CA VAL A 751 15.17 -19.57 38.30
C VAL A 751 15.10 -18.48 37.22
N ALA A 752 15.54 -18.79 36.00
CA ALA A 752 15.51 -17.88 34.86
C ALA A 752 15.22 -18.69 33.59
N GLY A 753 14.27 -18.23 32.78
CA GLY A 753 14.07 -18.73 31.42
C GLY A 753 15.13 -18.13 30.51
N ILE A 754 15.92 -18.99 29.86
CA ILE A 754 16.97 -18.56 28.90
C ILE A 754 16.66 -19.00 27.47
N GLY A 755 15.44 -19.49 27.23
CA GLY A 755 15.03 -20.11 25.98
C GLY A 755 15.60 -21.50 25.77
N ASP A 756 15.30 -22.08 24.61
CA ASP A 756 15.90 -23.32 24.15
C ASP A 756 17.36 -23.08 23.73
N LEU A 757 18.29 -23.83 24.32
CA LEU A 757 19.72 -23.64 24.11
C LEU A 757 20.31 -24.63 23.09
N ASP A 758 19.58 -25.70 22.75
CA ASP A 758 19.99 -26.70 21.77
C ASP A 758 19.15 -26.72 20.48
N GLY A 759 18.03 -25.98 20.46
CA GLY A 759 17.10 -25.91 19.32
C GLY A 759 16.44 -27.25 19.03
#